data_AF-A0A1G7WNQ7-F1
#
_entry.id   AF-A0A1G7WNQ7-F1
#
_cell.length_a   1.000
_cell.length_b   1.000
_cell.length_c   1.000
_cell.angle_alpha   90.00
_cell.angle_beta   90.00
_cell.angle_gamma   90.00
#
_symmetry.space_group_name_H-M   'P 1'
#
loop_
_entity.id
_entity.type
_entity.pdbx_description
1 polymer ?
#
loop_
_entity_poly.entity_id
_entity_poly.type
_entity_poly.pdbx_seq_one_letter_code
_entity_poly.pdbx_strand_id
1 'polypeptide(L)'
;MNPILSFVSSKKAMTTFMLLLSMSFYAQIIISDVFPTRVTKSSVVTLVGSGFTNSSTVSIYGISTSSVSATPDGTELSFEITTDGTNDISNVILKVNGNNVYLGSNASENLVKIDYVGAKLKRNDRSDGSQSFEHVTEIFTNWNHNGQGYWRSSSYVYRDKSTYPNDYHELIGFTYDGVTYSTGVDNALLSTINGLNISNEVFKAYSTNGITGTINSGANFIATADLVDGVVNEGTVITSDDVADLTVFQVMIDGKNGLELGTGVTNYNQTASIRFFSGNGQVGAINDGIPDLLITQIADSGSWDTYYYADDRGNVIGTPIKLFLNNGHNNQGRWQLDLYKLPSGADINTAVPQSRTYDKNEDRLIKLIALNLEDFDLDASNIDSVKNINSVAGGSADMAFIAYNQSAFDIKAPIAAPLLPQFVCKADGTTDITFNVNAGIDDGFGGITDPPVGETDLELKYKWRKYNSEISDETNESFTISGVKLEDLATYKIEISNDNGGTIILPVTLSEGGTPYYWNGTDWSSPYGAVEEKERGLVYTGDYTTQSEDLVGCDCRVTSGSNVVIPEGKTMLIYNEITVEPEVLEVKQLDEFGNVEKDVEGNDIILVNHLPAATFTLEDDASLVQINDVENSGEITVKRTLRDEEVKQYDYIYWSSPVEDFNISEISNTPTYQWNVNAGNNGSGNGDWESASNAIMTPGEGYIVRVANNQVSGFTTEFYGAPNNGPFSIDVYKSPNYLAMNYHDSSWNLIGNPYPSAIDAEKFLTANSDLEGRVDIWTHDTYVFDTGATNPFYDNFGVNYGNQYITYNALGTSTPSTFNGDIASGQAFFVRVDNAAPNTTSVNFTNAMRHNNFVSYDNSDFFRNTEDTAVATEKQLVWLSLSDENNGAISTLIGYAEGATDGKDRLYDAYTNNEGFNLYSLISDDEKLVIQGLPLPFVNSNTVPLGMELVQSGIYKIAIGKVEGSLFEAQEQAIYLEDTYTGVIHNLRTSPYTFTGEAGVFDDRFVLRYTPSITLSVNEISASNTFAYISDAMFYVKSSKAIETVEVFDMNGKQIVNYTVKDNTNSFSTQFAFANGIYIANIKLDNGSVVTKKLIN
;
A
#
# COMPACT_ATOMS: atom_id res chain seq x y z
N MET A 1 -10.02 37.58 -62.78
CA MET A 1 -9.12 37.05 -61.74
C MET A 1 -8.77 38.20 -60.80
N ASN A 2 -9.54 38.26 -59.73
CA ASN A 2 -9.63 39.19 -58.59
C ASN A 2 -11.01 38.84 -57.98
N PRO A 3 -11.31 39.08 -56.69
CA PRO A 3 -10.45 39.23 -55.52
C PRO A 3 -11.06 38.57 -54.23
N ILE A 4 -10.35 38.71 -53.10
CA ILE A 4 -10.82 39.05 -51.73
C ILE A 4 -11.79 38.12 -50.95
N LEU A 5 -11.22 37.64 -49.82
CA LEU A 5 -11.70 37.45 -48.43
C LEU A 5 -12.95 36.64 -48.00
N SER A 6 -12.61 35.79 -47.03
CA SER A 6 -13.30 35.36 -45.79
C SER A 6 -14.22 34.15 -45.85
N PHE A 7 -13.87 33.11 -45.09
CA PHE A 7 -14.77 32.44 -44.15
C PHE A 7 -13.98 31.65 -43.09
N VAL A 8 -14.62 31.55 -41.92
CA VAL A 8 -14.20 31.03 -40.62
C VAL A 8 -14.19 29.50 -40.58
N SER A 9 -13.21 28.97 -39.82
CA SER A 9 -13.15 27.71 -39.05
C SER A 9 -14.14 26.57 -39.36
N SER A 10 -13.60 25.35 -39.51
CA SER A 10 -13.70 24.36 -38.44
C SER A 10 -12.57 23.33 -38.54
N LYS A 11 -12.05 22.97 -37.37
CA LYS A 11 -11.06 21.91 -37.13
C LYS A 11 -11.66 20.54 -37.45
N LYS A 12 -10.94 19.70 -38.19
CA LYS A 12 -10.49 18.36 -37.78
C LYS A 12 -9.79 17.67 -38.95
N ALA A 13 -8.86 16.79 -38.57
CA ALA A 13 -8.06 15.87 -39.40
C ALA A 13 -6.85 16.48 -40.11
N MET A 14 -5.71 16.46 -39.41
CA MET A 14 -4.42 16.21 -40.06
C MET A 14 -3.52 15.43 -39.12
N THR A 15 -3.65 14.10 -39.19
CA THR A 15 -2.58 13.17 -38.86
C THR A 15 -1.84 12.90 -40.17
N THR A 16 -0.51 12.83 -40.09
CA THR A 16 0.45 12.38 -41.10
C THR A 16 1.09 13.48 -41.97
N PHE A 17 2.43 13.46 -41.93
CA PHE A 17 3.40 14.23 -42.73
C PHE A 17 3.85 15.61 -42.22
N MET A 18 4.51 15.62 -41.05
CA MET A 18 5.61 16.56 -40.79
C MET A 18 6.89 15.77 -40.56
N LEU A 19 7.80 15.85 -41.54
CA LEU A 19 9.19 15.44 -41.41
C LEU A 19 9.82 16.33 -40.32
N LEU A 20 10.05 15.75 -39.15
CA LEU A 20 10.79 16.35 -38.04
C LEU A 20 12.24 16.62 -38.49
N LEU A 21 12.59 17.88 -38.71
CA LEU A 21 13.93 18.34 -38.38
C LEU A 21 13.95 18.52 -36.85
N SER A 22 14.25 17.45 -36.13
CA SER A 22 14.69 17.55 -34.75
C SER A 22 16.08 18.18 -34.75
N MET A 23 16.15 19.52 -34.69
CA MET A 23 17.35 20.17 -34.18
C MET A 23 17.39 19.87 -32.69
N SER A 24 18.06 18.76 -32.33
CA SER A 24 18.53 18.54 -30.97
C SER A 24 19.51 19.68 -30.68
N PHE A 25 19.04 20.72 -30.00
CA PHE A 25 19.94 21.57 -29.23
C PHE A 25 20.54 20.65 -28.17
N TYR A 26 21.71 20.07 -28.43
CA TYR A 26 22.49 19.43 -27.37
C TYR A 26 22.75 20.51 -26.34
N ALA A 27 22.13 20.38 -25.16
CA ALA A 27 22.54 21.17 -24.00
C ALA A 27 24.05 21.00 -23.87
N GLN A 28 24.78 22.12 -23.88
CA GLN A 28 26.23 22.08 -23.75
C GLN A 28 26.55 21.57 -22.35
N ILE A 29 27.21 20.41 -22.26
CA ILE A 29 27.69 19.88 -20.98
C ILE A 29 28.75 20.85 -20.46
N ILE A 30 28.49 21.47 -19.31
CA ILE A 30 29.43 22.35 -18.61
C ILE A 30 29.97 21.57 -17.42
N ILE A 31 31.29 21.47 -17.30
CA ILE A 31 31.94 20.73 -16.22
C ILE A 31 32.63 21.74 -15.32
N SER A 32 32.22 21.76 -14.05
CA SER A 32 32.76 22.64 -13.02
C SER A 32 33.88 21.97 -12.22
N ASP A 33 33.84 20.65 -12.07
CA ASP A 33 34.86 19.91 -11.32
C ASP A 33 34.99 18.44 -11.77
N VAL A 34 36.16 17.84 -11.55
CA VAL A 34 36.43 16.41 -11.80
C VAL A 34 37.37 15.86 -10.74
N PHE A 35 36.99 14.76 -10.09
CA PHE A 35 37.82 14.10 -9.09
C PHE A 35 37.44 12.61 -8.90
N PRO A 36 38.40 11.75 -8.55
CA PRO A 36 39.84 11.97 -8.66
C PRO A 36 40.32 12.02 -10.11
N THR A 37 41.51 12.60 -10.32
CA THR A 37 42.21 12.59 -11.61
C THR A 37 43.42 11.66 -11.61
N ARG A 38 43.96 11.30 -10.44
CA ARG A 38 44.94 10.21 -10.28
C ARG A 38 44.25 8.99 -9.69
N VAL A 39 44.10 7.94 -10.49
CA VAL A 39 43.16 6.83 -10.25
C VAL A 39 43.84 5.48 -10.28
N THR A 40 43.20 4.46 -9.73
CA THR A 40 43.58 3.05 -9.88
C THR A 40 42.33 2.20 -10.13
N LYS A 41 42.45 0.87 -10.12
CA LYS A 41 41.30 -0.03 -10.25
C LYS A 41 40.24 0.32 -9.20
N SER A 42 38.98 0.37 -9.62
CA SER A 42 37.80 0.68 -8.82
C SER A 42 37.78 2.07 -8.17
N SER A 43 38.68 2.97 -8.57
CA SER A 43 38.45 4.39 -8.34
C SER A 43 37.17 4.82 -9.05
N VAL A 44 36.26 5.46 -8.32
CA VAL A 44 35.04 6.07 -8.88
C VAL A 44 35.34 7.53 -9.16
N VAL A 45 35.36 7.89 -10.44
CA VAL A 45 35.58 9.26 -10.89
C VAL A 45 34.23 9.96 -11.01
N THR A 46 34.09 11.10 -10.34
CA THR A 46 32.91 11.96 -10.38
C THR A 46 33.22 13.24 -11.14
N LEU A 47 32.35 13.56 -12.10
CA LEU A 47 32.30 14.85 -12.78
C LEU A 47 31.15 15.63 -12.18
N VAL A 48 31.40 16.88 -11.81
CA VAL A 48 30.36 17.83 -11.39
C VAL A 48 30.14 18.83 -12.52
N GLY A 49 28.89 19.09 -12.83
CA GLY A 49 28.53 19.87 -14.00
C GLY A 49 27.02 19.97 -14.22
N SER A 50 26.61 20.03 -15.48
CA SER A 50 25.19 19.98 -15.85
C SER A 50 24.99 19.27 -17.20
N GLY A 51 23.82 18.67 -17.36
CA GLY A 51 23.41 18.01 -18.61
C GLY A 51 23.87 16.55 -18.71
N PHE A 52 24.19 15.91 -17.58
CA PHE A 52 24.46 14.48 -17.54
C PHE A 52 23.18 13.65 -17.56
N THR A 53 23.28 12.45 -18.12
CA THR A 53 22.20 11.47 -18.22
C THR A 53 22.79 10.06 -18.08
N ASN A 54 21.99 9.06 -17.71
CA ASN A 54 22.44 7.66 -17.72
C ASN A 54 22.81 7.12 -19.12
N SER A 55 22.48 7.86 -20.19
CA SER A 55 22.94 7.57 -21.56
C SER A 55 24.27 8.23 -21.91
N SER A 56 24.85 9.02 -21.00
CA SER A 56 26.16 9.64 -21.19
C SER A 56 27.23 8.57 -21.27
N THR A 57 28.15 8.71 -22.23
CA THR A 57 29.24 7.77 -22.45
C THR A 57 30.56 8.40 -22.01
N VAL A 58 31.38 7.63 -21.31
CA VAL A 58 32.72 8.05 -20.87
C VAL A 58 33.76 7.25 -21.64
N SER A 59 34.86 7.89 -22.05
CA SER A 59 36.02 7.19 -22.60
C SER A 59 37.34 7.85 -22.23
N ILE A 60 38.31 7.01 -21.89
CA ILE A 60 39.69 7.39 -21.57
C ILE A 60 40.59 6.40 -22.33
N TYR A 61 41.48 6.90 -23.21
CA TYR A 61 42.25 6.02 -24.09
C TYR A 61 43.23 5.13 -23.29
N GLY A 62 43.07 3.81 -23.40
CA GLY A 62 43.93 2.84 -22.70
C GLY A 62 43.52 2.57 -21.24
N ILE A 63 42.48 3.24 -20.73
CA ILE A 63 41.92 3.02 -19.39
C ILE A 63 40.45 2.61 -19.59
N SER A 64 40.15 1.34 -19.31
CA SER A 64 38.78 0.82 -19.31
C SER A 64 37.96 1.36 -18.14
N THR A 65 36.66 1.59 -18.39
CA THR A 65 35.69 2.14 -17.43
C THR A 65 34.37 1.35 -17.50
N SER A 66 33.57 1.41 -16.44
CA SER A 66 32.21 0.85 -16.37
C SER A 66 31.32 1.68 -15.45
N SER A 67 30.11 1.16 -15.18
CA SER A 67 29.24 1.66 -14.09
C SER A 67 28.93 3.15 -14.20
N VAL A 68 28.71 3.63 -15.42
CA VAL A 68 28.42 5.05 -15.68
C VAL A 68 27.03 5.38 -15.14
N SER A 69 26.96 6.29 -14.18
CA SER A 69 25.70 6.68 -13.53
C SER A 69 25.65 8.19 -13.34
N ALA A 70 24.54 8.80 -13.75
CA ALA A 70 24.27 10.21 -13.54
C ALA A 70 23.27 10.40 -12.39
N THR A 71 23.45 11.46 -11.60
CA THR A 71 22.45 11.82 -10.59
C THR A 71 21.12 12.20 -11.27
N PRO A 72 19.97 11.99 -10.61
CA PRO A 72 18.66 12.34 -11.17
C PRO A 72 18.53 13.81 -11.60
N ASP A 73 19.22 14.73 -10.92
CA ASP A 73 19.25 16.16 -11.25
C ASP A 73 20.22 16.51 -12.41
N GLY A 74 20.95 15.52 -12.93
CA GLY A 74 21.90 15.66 -14.02
C GLY A 74 23.12 16.52 -13.68
N THR A 75 23.38 16.77 -12.40
CA THR A 75 24.51 17.59 -11.94
C THR A 75 25.80 16.80 -11.79
N GLU A 76 25.71 15.47 -11.69
CA GLU A 76 26.88 14.60 -11.56
C GLU A 76 26.86 13.45 -12.56
N LEU A 77 28.06 13.05 -12.98
CA LEU A 77 28.31 11.81 -13.70
C LEU A 77 29.44 11.08 -13.01
N SER A 78 29.17 9.87 -12.54
CA SER A 78 30.17 8.98 -11.97
C SER A 78 30.46 7.82 -12.90
N PHE A 79 31.67 7.29 -12.85
CA PHE A 79 32.05 6.05 -13.52
C PHE A 79 33.20 5.37 -12.78
N GLU A 80 33.28 4.06 -12.89
CA GLU A 80 34.31 3.26 -12.24
C GLU A 80 35.45 2.95 -13.21
N ILE A 81 36.69 2.98 -12.73
CA ILE A 81 37.86 2.49 -13.46
C ILE A 81 37.95 0.96 -13.35
N THR A 82 37.85 0.24 -14.47
CA THR A 82 37.96 -1.23 -14.50
C THR A 82 39.33 -1.72 -14.94
N THR A 83 40.24 -0.82 -15.25
CA THR A 83 41.60 -1.18 -15.65
C THR A 83 42.29 -1.85 -14.47
N ASP A 84 42.80 -3.06 -14.68
CA ASP A 84 43.46 -3.87 -13.66
C ASP A 84 44.87 -4.27 -14.14
N GLY A 85 45.76 -3.28 -14.19
CA GLY A 85 47.14 -3.43 -14.64
C GLY A 85 48.15 -3.02 -13.57
N THR A 86 49.40 -3.45 -13.77
CA THR A 86 50.55 -3.09 -12.91
C THR A 86 51.40 -1.96 -13.50
N ASN A 87 51.02 -1.42 -14.66
CA ASN A 87 51.75 -0.35 -15.35
C ASN A 87 50.96 0.95 -15.30
N ASP A 88 51.67 2.06 -15.08
CA ASP A 88 51.08 3.39 -15.11
C ASP A 88 50.68 3.81 -16.52
N ILE A 89 49.60 4.59 -16.61
CA ILE A 89 49.14 5.23 -17.85
C ILE A 89 48.83 6.69 -17.53
N SER A 90 49.68 7.61 -18.00
CA SER A 90 49.58 9.02 -17.61
C SER A 90 49.14 9.96 -18.74
N ASN A 91 48.60 11.12 -18.37
CA ASN A 91 48.22 12.24 -19.22
C ASN A 91 47.16 11.92 -20.28
N VAL A 92 46.21 11.03 -19.97
CA VAL A 92 45.17 10.63 -20.92
C VAL A 92 43.97 11.56 -20.84
N ILE A 93 43.51 12.05 -21.99
CA ILE A 93 42.37 12.98 -22.08
C ILE A 93 41.06 12.25 -21.75
N LEU A 94 40.29 12.82 -20.83
CA LEU A 94 38.92 12.38 -20.53
C LEU A 94 37.95 12.88 -21.60
N LYS A 95 37.06 12.00 -22.07
CA LYS A 95 35.99 12.36 -23.00
C LYS A 95 34.62 11.91 -22.52
N VAL A 96 33.62 12.79 -22.68
CA VAL A 96 32.20 12.50 -22.45
C VAL A 96 31.44 12.68 -23.76
N ASN A 97 30.63 11.71 -24.16
CA ASN A 97 29.88 11.70 -25.41
C ASN A 97 30.78 11.97 -26.64
N GLY A 98 32.00 11.45 -26.60
CA GLY A 98 33.02 11.63 -27.64
C GLY A 98 33.76 12.99 -27.64
N ASN A 99 33.36 13.93 -26.78
CA ASN A 99 33.94 15.27 -26.69
C ASN A 99 34.97 15.36 -25.57
N ASN A 100 36.04 16.14 -25.79
CA ASN A 100 37.02 16.44 -24.75
C ASN A 100 36.37 17.20 -23.58
N VAL A 101 36.73 16.82 -22.36
CA VAL A 101 36.26 17.47 -21.13
C VAL A 101 37.17 18.64 -20.76
N TYR A 102 36.58 19.79 -20.43
CA TYR A 102 37.27 20.99 -19.95
C TYR A 102 36.65 21.49 -18.66
N LEU A 103 37.47 21.97 -17.72
CA LEU A 103 37.01 22.70 -16.54
C LEU A 103 36.68 24.16 -16.90
N GLY A 104 35.40 24.54 -16.78
CA GLY A 104 34.94 25.90 -17.05
C GLY A 104 34.98 26.29 -18.54
N SER A 105 36.14 26.70 -19.06
CA SER A 105 36.28 27.21 -20.44
C SER A 105 37.11 26.30 -21.35
N ASN A 106 36.79 26.27 -22.65
CA ASN A 106 37.46 25.45 -23.67
C ASN A 106 38.87 26.00 -24.03
N ALA A 107 39.76 26.07 -23.05
CA ALA A 107 41.18 26.36 -23.21
C ALA A 107 42.01 25.09 -22.98
N SER A 108 43.14 24.94 -23.69
CA SER A 108 43.99 23.73 -23.61
C SER A 108 44.53 23.45 -22.20
N GLU A 109 44.67 24.48 -21.38
CA GLU A 109 45.10 24.39 -19.98
C GLU A 109 44.01 23.84 -19.04
N ASN A 110 42.74 23.95 -19.42
CA ASN A 110 41.60 23.43 -18.67
C ASN A 110 41.20 22.01 -19.09
N LEU A 111 41.93 21.40 -20.02
CA LEU A 111 41.65 20.06 -20.52
C LEU A 111 41.88 19.03 -19.42
N VAL A 112 40.83 18.28 -19.08
CA VAL A 112 40.91 17.27 -18.01
C VAL A 112 41.65 16.03 -18.49
N LYS A 113 42.61 15.59 -17.67
CA LYS A 113 43.41 14.40 -17.90
C LYS A 113 43.32 13.47 -16.69
N ILE A 114 43.39 12.17 -16.96
CA ILE A 114 43.38 11.11 -15.97
C ILE A 114 44.73 10.38 -16.03
N ASP A 115 45.30 10.13 -14.85
CA ASP A 115 46.51 9.34 -14.62
C ASP A 115 46.12 8.04 -13.90
N TYR A 116 46.27 6.89 -14.57
CA TYR A 116 46.12 5.58 -13.95
C TYR A 116 47.44 5.12 -13.32
N VAL A 117 47.37 4.70 -12.06
CA VAL A 117 48.47 4.16 -11.28
C VAL A 117 48.30 2.64 -11.16
N GLY A 118 49.26 1.89 -11.69
CA GLY A 118 49.27 0.44 -11.63
C GLY A 118 49.64 -0.07 -10.24
N ALA A 119 49.00 -1.16 -9.80
CA ALA A 119 49.24 -1.69 -8.46
C ALA A 119 50.46 -2.62 -8.39
N LYS A 120 51.17 -2.62 -7.25
CA LYS A 120 52.19 -3.63 -6.91
C LYS A 120 51.52 -4.91 -6.45
N LEU A 121 51.99 -6.05 -6.94
CA LEU A 121 51.48 -7.36 -6.51
C LEU A 121 52.25 -7.86 -5.30
N LYS A 122 51.51 -8.17 -4.22
CA LYS A 122 52.04 -8.67 -2.96
C LYS A 122 51.32 -9.96 -2.54
N ARG A 123 52.08 -10.97 -2.10
CA ARG A 123 51.58 -12.30 -1.71
C ARG A 123 52.14 -12.74 -0.36
N ASN A 124 51.37 -13.50 0.42
CA ASN A 124 51.89 -14.20 1.60
C ASN A 124 52.59 -15.53 1.23
N ASP A 125 52.97 -15.72 -0.03
CA ASP A 125 53.80 -16.83 -0.48
C ASP A 125 54.96 -16.29 -1.34
N ARG A 126 56.09 -17.01 -1.40
CA ARG A 126 57.27 -16.59 -2.20
C ARG A 126 57.21 -17.09 -3.65
N SER A 127 56.11 -16.85 -4.36
CA SER A 127 55.90 -17.32 -5.73
C SER A 127 55.87 -16.18 -6.78
N ASP A 128 56.17 -16.54 -8.04
CA ASP A 128 55.87 -15.83 -9.31
C ASP A 128 56.32 -14.38 -9.60
N GLY A 129 57.27 -13.80 -8.86
CA GLY A 129 57.77 -12.43 -9.16
C GLY A 129 56.97 -11.32 -8.49
N SER A 130 55.94 -11.69 -7.72
CA SER A 130 55.30 -10.86 -6.70
C SER A 130 56.22 -10.67 -5.48
N GLN A 131 56.03 -9.58 -4.73
CA GLN A 131 56.77 -9.35 -3.49
C GLN A 131 56.10 -10.06 -2.30
N SER A 132 56.90 -10.70 -1.44
CA SER A 132 56.38 -11.35 -0.23
C SER A 132 56.19 -10.35 0.91
N PHE A 133 55.17 -10.56 1.75
CA PHE A 133 54.92 -9.78 2.98
C PHE A 133 54.86 -10.63 4.26
N GLU A 134 55.42 -11.85 4.24
CA GLU A 134 55.44 -12.75 5.41
C GLU A 134 56.42 -12.26 6.51
N HIS A 135 56.08 -11.16 7.16
CA HIS A 135 56.88 -10.57 8.25
C HIS A 135 56.28 -10.84 9.63
N VAL A 136 54.94 -10.92 9.71
CA VAL A 136 54.23 -11.27 10.96
C VAL A 136 54.37 -12.77 11.19
N THR A 137 54.89 -13.14 12.36
CA THR A 137 55.17 -14.53 12.75
C THR A 137 54.38 -15.00 13.96
N GLU A 138 53.89 -14.08 14.80
CA GLU A 138 53.08 -14.39 15.97
C GLU A 138 52.10 -13.25 16.27
N ILE A 139 50.91 -13.56 16.78
CA ILE A 139 49.95 -12.59 17.32
C ILE A 139 49.57 -12.97 18.74
N PHE A 140 49.18 -11.98 19.53
CA PHE A 140 48.81 -12.11 20.93
C PHE A 140 47.46 -11.44 21.15
N THR A 141 46.55 -12.11 21.85
CA THR A 141 45.24 -11.55 22.22
C THR A 141 44.99 -11.69 23.73
N ASN A 142 44.03 -10.94 24.26
CA ASN A 142 43.61 -11.03 25.66
C ASN A 142 42.64 -12.20 25.94
N TRP A 143 42.40 -13.09 24.98
CA TRP A 143 41.57 -14.28 25.20
C TRP A 143 42.17 -15.16 26.29
N ASN A 144 41.37 -15.55 27.28
CA ASN A 144 41.86 -16.29 28.44
C ASN A 144 42.08 -17.79 28.17
N HIS A 145 43.10 -18.11 27.36
CA HIS A 145 43.47 -19.48 27.06
C HIS A 145 44.10 -20.18 28.29
N ASN A 146 43.51 -21.29 28.74
CA ASN A 146 43.99 -22.11 29.87
C ASN A 146 44.24 -21.33 31.18
N GLY A 147 43.50 -20.25 31.43
CA GLY A 147 43.62 -19.45 32.66
C GLY A 147 44.84 -18.53 32.71
N GLN A 148 45.52 -18.31 31.57
CA GLN A 148 46.72 -17.46 31.49
C GLN A 148 46.38 -15.98 31.31
N GLY A 149 45.13 -15.65 30.96
CA GLY A 149 44.68 -14.28 30.66
C GLY A 149 45.09 -13.76 29.28
N TYR A 150 45.74 -14.58 28.45
CA TYR A 150 46.11 -14.23 27.08
C TYR A 150 46.17 -15.48 26.20
N TRP A 151 46.13 -15.26 24.88
CA TRP A 151 46.40 -16.26 23.86
C TRP A 151 47.52 -15.80 22.95
N ARG A 152 48.30 -16.75 22.44
CA ARG A 152 49.36 -16.51 21.46
C ARG A 152 49.22 -17.51 20.33
N SER A 153 49.41 -17.07 19.09
CA SER A 153 49.19 -17.93 17.93
C SER A 153 50.05 -19.19 17.92
N SER A 154 51.22 -19.23 18.56
CA SER A 154 52.00 -20.47 18.67
C SER A 154 51.41 -21.53 19.62
N SER A 155 50.33 -21.20 20.35
CA SER A 155 49.54 -22.16 21.13
C SER A 155 48.45 -22.85 20.30
N TYR A 156 48.17 -22.36 19.09
CA TYR A 156 47.24 -22.97 18.14
C TYR A 156 47.71 -24.37 17.72
N VAL A 157 46.79 -25.33 17.79
CA VAL A 157 47.00 -26.69 17.29
C VAL A 157 45.87 -27.05 16.33
N TYR A 158 46.21 -27.27 15.06
CA TYR A 158 45.22 -27.65 14.05
C TYR A 158 44.44 -28.91 14.46
N ARG A 159 43.11 -28.81 14.43
CA ARG A 159 42.09 -29.79 14.87
C ARG A 159 41.86 -29.91 16.37
N ASP A 160 42.52 -29.10 17.19
CA ASP A 160 42.22 -28.98 18.63
C ASP A 160 41.49 -27.66 18.90
N LYS A 161 40.16 -27.69 18.83
CA LYS A 161 39.30 -26.50 19.02
C LYS A 161 39.47 -25.85 20.39
N SER A 162 39.98 -26.56 21.41
CA SER A 162 40.24 -25.96 22.73
C SER A 162 41.33 -24.88 22.71
N THR A 163 42.10 -24.82 21.61
CA THR A 163 43.15 -23.82 21.38
C THR A 163 42.70 -22.65 20.52
N TYR A 164 41.43 -22.62 20.09
CA TYR A 164 40.88 -21.61 19.18
C TYR A 164 40.10 -20.58 20.00
N PRO A 165 40.38 -19.27 19.85
CA PRO A 165 39.54 -18.24 20.46
C PRO A 165 38.08 -18.41 20.08
N ASN A 166 37.18 -18.19 21.03
CA ASN A 166 35.75 -18.43 20.85
C ASN A 166 34.86 -17.43 21.62
N ASP A 167 35.45 -16.33 22.09
CA ASP A 167 34.81 -15.19 22.77
C ASP A 167 35.58 -13.92 22.36
N TYR A 168 35.27 -12.75 22.93
CA TYR A 168 36.06 -11.52 22.75
C TYR A 168 37.56 -11.76 22.95
N HIS A 169 38.39 -11.27 22.02
CA HIS A 169 39.82 -11.54 21.93
C HIS A 169 40.61 -10.44 21.19
N GLU A 170 40.61 -9.24 21.75
CA GLU A 170 41.36 -8.07 21.28
C GLU A 170 42.85 -8.35 21.04
N LEU A 171 43.40 -7.83 19.93
CA LEU A 171 44.81 -7.93 19.58
C LEU A 171 45.66 -7.04 20.51
N ILE A 172 46.44 -7.64 21.41
CA ILE A 172 47.32 -6.94 22.36
C ILE A 172 48.76 -6.76 21.85
N GLY A 173 49.18 -7.52 20.85
CA GLY A 173 50.52 -7.41 20.25
C GLY A 173 50.76 -8.37 19.10
N PHE A 174 51.82 -8.16 18.33
CA PHE A 174 52.23 -9.02 17.22
C PHE A 174 53.75 -9.00 17.00
N THR A 175 54.33 -10.11 16.52
CA THR A 175 55.76 -10.23 16.24
C THR A 175 56.05 -10.04 14.75
N TYR A 176 56.81 -9.00 14.41
CA TYR A 176 57.23 -8.62 13.07
C TYR A 176 58.76 -8.55 12.99
N ASP A 177 59.37 -9.31 12.07
CA ASP A 177 60.83 -9.41 11.89
C ASP A 177 61.62 -9.64 13.20
N GLY A 178 61.03 -10.39 14.14
CA GLY A 178 61.65 -10.76 15.42
C GLY A 178 61.50 -9.74 16.56
N VAL A 179 60.76 -8.65 16.35
CA VAL A 179 60.35 -7.69 17.38
C VAL A 179 58.86 -7.85 17.63
N THR A 180 58.45 -7.90 18.90
CA THR A 180 57.03 -7.92 19.28
C THR A 180 56.56 -6.49 19.51
N TYR A 181 55.69 -5.98 18.65
CA TYR A 181 55.09 -4.66 18.78
C TYR A 181 53.81 -4.78 19.61
N SER A 182 53.70 -3.96 20.66
CA SER A 182 52.46 -3.81 21.43
C SER A 182 51.47 -2.95 20.66
N THR A 183 50.17 -3.24 20.78
CA THR A 183 49.11 -2.45 20.12
C THR A 183 48.56 -1.31 20.98
N GLY A 184 48.93 -1.23 22.26
CA GLY A 184 48.37 -0.26 23.20
C GLY A 184 47.07 -0.74 23.89
N VAL A 185 46.49 -1.87 23.47
CA VAL A 185 45.29 -2.46 24.07
C VAL A 185 45.56 -2.89 25.52
N ASP A 186 46.57 -3.74 25.74
CA ASP A 186 46.99 -4.12 27.10
C ASP A 186 48.50 -4.38 27.19
N ASN A 187 49.27 -3.28 27.22
CA ASN A 187 50.72 -3.32 27.38
C ASN A 187 51.15 -4.01 28.68
N ALA A 188 50.32 -3.93 29.74
CA ALA A 188 50.63 -4.54 31.03
C ALA A 188 50.57 -6.06 30.92
N LEU A 189 49.50 -6.60 30.35
CA LEU A 189 49.34 -8.03 30.08
C LEU A 189 50.43 -8.55 29.14
N LEU A 190 50.70 -7.87 28.02
CA LEU A 190 51.74 -8.28 27.06
C LEU A 190 53.12 -8.39 27.74
N SER A 191 53.45 -7.45 28.63
CA SER A 191 54.71 -7.44 29.38
C SER A 191 54.87 -8.61 30.37
N THR A 192 53.78 -9.32 30.71
CA THR A 192 53.84 -10.52 31.57
C THR A 192 54.30 -11.76 30.81
N ILE A 193 54.30 -11.74 29.48
CA ILE A 193 54.66 -12.88 28.63
C ILE A 193 56.18 -12.96 28.50
N ASN A 194 56.76 -14.07 28.99
CA ASN A 194 58.21 -14.26 28.99
C ASN A 194 58.79 -14.49 27.58
N GLY A 195 59.96 -13.91 27.32
CA GLY A 195 60.76 -14.20 26.12
C GLY A 195 60.47 -13.33 24.90
N LEU A 196 59.68 -12.27 25.06
CA LEU A 196 59.37 -11.32 24.00
C LEU A 196 60.39 -10.17 23.95
N ASN A 197 60.73 -9.71 22.75
CA ASN A 197 61.49 -8.48 22.52
C ASN A 197 60.51 -7.36 22.19
N ILE A 198 60.03 -6.64 23.20
CA ILE A 198 58.87 -5.75 23.06
C ILE A 198 59.27 -4.33 22.64
N SER A 199 58.63 -3.81 21.59
CA SER A 199 58.50 -2.37 21.32
C SER A 199 57.09 -1.93 21.66
N ASN A 200 56.94 -0.85 22.43
CA ASN A 200 55.62 -0.35 22.80
C ASN A 200 55.16 0.67 21.77
N GLU A 201 54.18 0.29 20.96
CA GLU A 201 53.49 1.19 20.03
C GLU A 201 52.03 1.36 20.45
N VAL A 202 51.30 2.17 19.70
CA VAL A 202 49.85 2.28 19.79
C VAL A 202 49.29 2.11 18.39
N PHE A 203 48.49 1.07 18.21
CA PHE A 203 47.73 0.85 16.98
C PHE A 203 46.27 1.15 17.24
N LYS A 204 45.60 1.71 16.23
CA LYS A 204 44.18 2.03 16.26
C LYS A 204 43.53 1.60 14.95
N ALA A 205 42.35 1.02 15.02
CA ALA A 205 41.53 0.80 13.84
C ALA A 205 41.17 2.15 13.19
N TYR A 206 41.13 2.15 11.86
CA TYR A 206 40.58 3.27 11.14
C TYR A 206 39.07 3.35 11.32
N SER A 207 38.54 4.54 11.61
CA SER A 207 37.09 4.77 11.67
C SER A 207 36.45 4.71 10.28
N THR A 208 35.46 3.83 10.08
CA THR A 208 34.81 3.53 8.80
C THR A 208 33.50 4.29 8.56
N ASN A 209 33.50 5.62 8.65
CA ASN A 209 32.28 6.40 8.40
C ASN A 209 31.89 6.55 6.90
N GLY A 210 32.50 5.76 6.01
CA GLY A 210 32.36 5.84 4.57
C GLY A 210 32.16 4.49 3.88
N ILE A 211 31.48 3.54 4.55
CA ILE A 211 31.07 2.30 3.89
C ILE A 211 29.86 2.62 3.01
N THR A 212 29.89 2.17 1.75
CA THR A 212 28.72 2.26 0.86
C THR A 212 28.55 0.96 0.10
N GLY A 213 27.32 0.47 0.01
CA GLY A 213 26.99 -0.76 -0.72
C GLY A 213 25.64 -1.31 -0.30
N THR A 214 25.15 -2.29 -1.06
CA THR A 214 23.94 -3.05 -0.73
C THR A 214 24.31 -4.48 -0.38
N ILE A 215 23.56 -5.07 0.55
CA ILE A 215 23.66 -6.49 0.88
C ILE A 215 23.16 -7.31 -0.32
N ASN A 216 24.00 -8.19 -0.86
CA ASN A 216 23.65 -9.02 -2.02
C ASN A 216 23.21 -10.42 -1.59
N SER A 217 21.95 -10.78 -1.85
CA SER A 217 21.40 -12.14 -1.73
C SER A 217 21.74 -12.87 -0.42
N GLY A 218 21.85 -12.13 0.70
CA GLY A 218 22.21 -12.69 2.00
C GLY A 218 23.61 -13.30 2.09
N ALA A 219 24.52 -12.93 1.18
CA ALA A 219 25.88 -13.45 1.11
C ALA A 219 26.87 -12.68 2.01
N ASN A 220 26.48 -11.55 2.59
CA ASN A 220 27.28 -10.79 3.54
C ASN A 220 26.91 -11.21 4.97
N PHE A 221 27.92 -11.42 5.81
CA PHE A 221 27.68 -11.86 7.18
C PHE A 221 28.42 -10.99 8.18
N ILE A 222 27.73 -10.68 9.28
CA ILE A 222 28.41 -10.31 10.52
C ILE A 222 28.90 -11.60 11.17
N ALA A 223 30.17 -11.64 11.52
CA ALA A 223 30.81 -12.72 12.25
C ALA A 223 31.00 -12.30 13.70
N THR A 224 30.61 -13.15 14.65
CA THR A 224 30.93 -12.98 16.07
C THR A 224 31.48 -14.28 16.62
N ALA A 225 32.29 -14.23 17.67
CA ALA A 225 32.78 -15.45 18.29
C ALA A 225 31.63 -16.21 18.98
N ASP A 226 31.71 -17.55 19.03
CA ASP A 226 30.66 -18.46 19.55
C ASP A 226 30.09 -18.12 20.95
N LEU A 227 30.78 -17.30 21.74
CA LEU A 227 30.39 -16.94 23.11
C LEU A 227 30.13 -15.46 23.33
N VAL A 228 30.11 -14.65 22.27
CA VAL A 228 29.74 -13.22 22.36
C VAL A 228 28.30 -13.08 22.90
N ASP A 229 27.41 -13.97 22.49
CA ASP A 229 26.03 -14.10 22.99
C ASP A 229 25.91 -14.97 24.26
N GLY A 230 27.02 -15.53 24.74
CA GLY A 230 27.07 -16.47 25.85
C GLY A 230 26.58 -17.90 25.55
N VAL A 231 26.29 -18.25 24.29
CA VAL A 231 25.65 -19.52 23.91
C VAL A 231 26.38 -20.25 22.78
N VAL A 232 26.94 -21.41 23.09
CA VAL A 232 27.53 -22.29 22.07
C VAL A 232 26.45 -23.12 21.37
N ASN A 233 26.39 -23.06 20.04
CA ASN A 233 25.37 -23.72 19.20
C ASN A 233 23.95 -23.18 19.42
N GLU A 234 23.77 -21.86 19.38
CA GLU A 234 22.41 -21.32 19.28
C GLU A 234 21.70 -21.83 18.00
N GLY A 235 20.36 -21.76 17.99
CA GLY A 235 19.59 -22.13 16.81
C GLY A 235 19.82 -21.15 15.65
N THR A 236 18.87 -21.06 14.71
CA THR A 236 18.95 -20.06 13.63
C THR A 236 18.36 -18.70 14.02
N VAL A 237 17.72 -18.61 15.19
CA VAL A 237 17.03 -17.42 15.71
C VAL A 237 17.97 -16.66 16.64
N ILE A 238 18.13 -15.36 16.38
CA ILE A 238 18.94 -14.45 17.19
C ILE A 238 18.15 -14.09 18.44
N THR A 239 18.76 -14.29 19.61
CA THR A 239 18.12 -13.99 20.91
C THR A 239 18.90 -13.04 21.80
N SER A 240 20.14 -12.69 21.42
CA SER A 240 21.01 -11.81 22.17
C SER A 240 20.92 -10.37 21.68
N ASP A 241 20.70 -9.43 22.60
CA ASP A 241 20.77 -7.99 22.35
C ASP A 241 22.18 -7.56 21.91
N ASP A 242 23.22 -8.30 22.33
CA ASP A 242 24.62 -8.05 21.95
C ASP A 242 24.88 -8.35 20.45
N VAL A 243 23.95 -9.02 19.78
CA VAL A 243 24.03 -9.39 18.35
C VAL A 243 22.95 -8.72 17.51
N ALA A 244 21.71 -8.62 18.02
CA ALA A 244 20.54 -8.21 17.24
C ALA A 244 20.70 -6.83 16.58
N ASP A 245 21.37 -5.90 17.25
CA ASP A 245 21.56 -4.52 16.80
C ASP A 245 22.94 -4.26 16.19
N LEU A 246 23.76 -5.30 15.96
CA LEU A 246 25.09 -5.13 15.37
C LEU A 246 24.99 -4.66 13.92
N THR A 247 25.80 -3.68 13.58
CA THR A 247 26.00 -3.18 12.22
C THR A 247 27.40 -3.53 11.73
N VAL A 248 27.57 -3.57 10.41
CA VAL A 248 28.89 -3.71 9.76
C VAL A 248 29.89 -2.68 10.29
N PHE A 249 29.40 -1.46 10.55
CA PHE A 249 30.22 -0.40 11.11
C PHE A 249 30.74 -0.73 12.51
N GLN A 250 29.86 -1.11 13.43
CA GLN A 250 30.23 -1.39 14.83
C GLN A 250 31.26 -2.51 14.92
N VAL A 251 31.08 -3.61 14.18
CA VAL A 251 32.01 -4.76 14.26
C VAL A 251 33.38 -4.49 13.65
N MET A 252 33.50 -3.49 12.77
CA MET A 252 34.77 -3.12 12.11
C MET A 252 35.72 -2.28 12.99
N ILE A 253 35.21 -1.81 14.13
CA ILE A 253 35.91 -0.92 15.07
C ILE A 253 35.71 -1.39 16.52
N ASP A 254 35.30 -2.65 16.71
CA ASP A 254 34.94 -3.16 18.03
C ASP A 254 36.18 -3.34 18.92
N GLY A 255 35.97 -3.26 20.23
CA GLY A 255 37.01 -3.35 21.25
C GLY A 255 37.83 -2.07 21.42
N LYS A 256 38.74 -2.11 22.40
CA LYS A 256 39.67 -1.04 22.72
C LYS A 256 40.59 -0.78 21.53
N ASN A 257 40.70 0.50 21.17
CA ASN A 257 41.37 0.96 19.95
C ASN A 257 40.78 0.35 18.65
N GLY A 258 39.61 -0.30 18.70
CA GLY A 258 38.98 -0.99 17.58
C GLY A 258 39.68 -2.27 17.13
N LEU A 259 40.43 -2.93 18.02
CA LEU A 259 41.29 -4.07 17.67
C LEU A 259 40.72 -5.43 18.13
N GLU A 260 39.40 -5.56 18.21
CA GLU A 260 38.73 -6.84 18.45
C GLU A 260 38.86 -7.77 17.23
N LEU A 261 39.25 -9.04 17.45
CA LEU A 261 39.35 -10.06 16.40
C LEU A 261 38.19 -11.06 16.42
N GLY A 262 37.40 -11.06 17.51
CA GLY A 262 36.22 -11.89 17.73
C GLY A 262 34.94 -11.34 17.14
N THR A 263 35.01 -10.23 16.43
CA THR A 263 33.91 -9.68 15.64
C THR A 263 34.45 -9.20 14.29
N GLY A 264 33.61 -9.24 13.26
CA GLY A 264 33.98 -8.67 11.97
C GLY A 264 32.97 -8.98 10.89
N VAL A 265 33.38 -8.79 9.65
CA VAL A 265 32.52 -8.98 8.48
C VAL A 265 33.16 -9.98 7.54
N THR A 266 32.37 -10.94 7.07
CA THR A 266 32.81 -11.93 6.07
C THR A 266 32.08 -11.76 4.74
N ASN A 267 32.76 -12.20 3.68
CA ASN A 267 32.35 -12.12 2.29
C ASN A 267 32.02 -10.69 1.84
N TYR A 268 32.87 -9.74 2.21
CA TYR A 268 32.74 -8.36 1.74
C TYR A 268 32.82 -8.32 0.21
N ASN A 269 31.80 -7.74 -0.42
CA ASN A 269 31.54 -7.91 -1.86
C ASN A 269 32.33 -6.91 -2.74
N GLN A 270 32.45 -7.21 -4.05
CA GLN A 270 33.15 -6.34 -5.03
C GLN A 270 32.44 -5.00 -5.26
N THR A 271 31.16 -4.88 -4.89
CA THR A 271 30.37 -3.65 -5.09
C THR A 271 30.47 -2.67 -3.92
N ALA A 272 31.01 -3.11 -2.78
CA ALA A 272 31.19 -2.28 -1.61
C ALA A 272 32.55 -1.58 -1.66
N SER A 273 32.54 -0.26 -1.51
CA SER A 273 33.75 0.54 -1.35
C SER A 273 33.86 0.95 0.11
N ILE A 274 35.02 0.71 0.73
CA ILE A 274 35.30 1.17 2.08
C ILE A 274 36.38 2.25 2.03
N ARG A 275 36.05 3.39 2.62
CA ARG A 275 36.99 4.50 2.81
C ARG A 275 37.29 4.66 4.30
N PHE A 276 38.57 4.62 4.63
CA PHE A 276 39.10 4.73 5.97
C PHE A 276 39.90 6.03 6.09
N PHE A 277 39.53 6.94 6.98
CA PHE A 277 40.18 8.25 7.06
C PHE A 277 41.53 8.17 7.80
N SER A 278 42.58 8.69 7.17
CA SER A 278 43.98 8.65 7.62
C SER A 278 44.62 10.05 7.53
N GLY A 279 44.28 10.95 8.46
CA GLY A 279 44.80 12.33 8.47
C GLY A 279 46.22 12.45 9.05
N ASN A 280 46.99 13.42 8.54
CA ASN A 280 48.28 13.91 9.11
C ASN A 280 49.42 12.89 9.17
N GLY A 281 49.77 12.31 8.03
CA GLY A 281 50.95 11.46 7.95
C GLY A 281 52.20 12.16 8.47
N GLN A 282 52.99 11.46 9.28
CA GLN A 282 54.16 12.01 9.97
C GLN A 282 55.44 11.62 9.24
N VAL A 283 56.21 12.61 8.77
CA VAL A 283 57.51 12.39 8.10
C VAL A 283 58.48 11.52 8.94
N GLY A 284 58.33 11.52 10.27
CA GLY A 284 59.18 10.75 11.19
C GLY A 284 58.96 9.24 11.17
N ALA A 285 57.82 8.74 10.67
CA ALA A 285 57.52 7.31 10.57
C ALA A 285 58.08 6.67 9.28
N ILE A 286 58.59 7.49 8.35
CA ILE A 286 59.20 6.99 7.12
C ILE A 286 60.58 6.38 7.40
N ASN A 287 60.80 5.14 6.96
CA ASN A 287 62.01 4.33 7.09
C ASN A 287 62.45 4.06 8.54
N ASP A 288 61.54 3.98 9.51
CA ASP A 288 61.86 3.68 10.91
C ASP A 288 61.92 2.16 11.21
N GLY A 289 61.42 1.33 10.30
CA GLY A 289 61.38 -0.13 10.43
C GLY A 289 60.28 -0.66 11.35
N ILE A 290 59.35 0.21 11.75
CA ILE A 290 58.16 -0.11 12.53
C ILE A 290 56.98 -0.26 11.56
N PRO A 291 56.12 -1.28 11.71
CA PRO A 291 54.94 -1.39 10.86
C PRO A 291 53.94 -0.26 11.06
N ASP A 292 53.37 0.23 9.97
CA ASP A 292 52.48 1.41 9.96
C ASP A 292 51.01 1.06 9.72
N LEU A 293 50.75 -0.07 9.05
CA LEU A 293 49.43 -0.52 8.64
C LEU A 293 49.23 -1.99 8.99
N LEU A 294 48.15 -2.30 9.68
CA LEU A 294 47.69 -3.66 9.95
C LEU A 294 46.41 -3.95 9.17
N ILE A 295 46.35 -5.10 8.53
CA ILE A 295 45.15 -5.61 7.85
C ILE A 295 44.86 -7.00 8.40
N THR A 296 43.62 -7.24 8.79
CA THR A 296 43.16 -8.55 9.27
C THR A 296 42.53 -9.36 8.14
N GLN A 297 42.63 -10.68 8.24
CA GLN A 297 41.84 -11.62 7.45
C GLN A 297 41.30 -12.69 8.41
N ILE A 298 40.00 -12.68 8.67
CA ILE A 298 39.33 -13.53 9.68
C ILE A 298 38.53 -14.69 9.08
N ALA A 299 38.58 -14.87 7.76
CA ALA A 299 38.05 -16.04 7.07
C ALA A 299 38.96 -16.53 5.93
N ASP A 300 38.45 -17.51 5.18
CA ASP A 300 39.20 -18.12 4.08
C ASP A 300 39.25 -17.15 2.89
N SER A 301 40.46 -16.80 2.45
CA SER A 301 40.69 -15.82 1.40
C SER A 301 40.91 -16.47 0.03
N GLY A 302 40.40 -15.87 -1.05
CA GLY A 302 40.58 -16.42 -2.41
C GLY A 302 40.78 -15.40 -3.54
N SER A 303 40.66 -14.11 -3.27
CA SER A 303 40.72 -13.05 -4.28
C SER A 303 41.83 -12.02 -4.01
N TRP A 304 42.02 -11.11 -4.96
CA TRP A 304 42.97 -10.00 -4.83
C TRP A 304 42.26 -8.78 -4.27
N ASP A 305 42.71 -8.30 -3.11
CA ASP A 305 42.22 -7.06 -2.50
C ASP A 305 43.17 -5.92 -2.80
N THR A 306 42.63 -4.74 -3.15
CA THR A 306 43.45 -3.56 -3.47
C THR A 306 43.38 -2.53 -2.36
N TYR A 307 44.55 -2.10 -1.89
CA TYR A 307 44.70 -1.06 -0.88
C TYR A 307 45.48 0.11 -1.47
N TYR A 308 45.06 1.34 -1.19
CA TYR A 308 45.80 2.53 -1.60
C TYR A 308 45.48 3.72 -0.71
N TYR A 309 46.49 4.56 -0.49
CA TYR A 309 46.30 5.86 0.14
C TYR A 309 45.83 6.88 -0.89
N ALA A 310 45.01 7.85 -0.45
CA ALA A 310 44.52 8.93 -1.27
C ALA A 310 44.40 10.26 -0.51
N ASP A 311 44.29 11.36 -1.24
CA ASP A 311 43.94 12.67 -0.70
C ASP A 311 42.42 12.81 -0.44
N ASP A 312 42.00 13.98 0.03
CA ASP A 312 40.60 14.33 0.33
C ASP A 312 39.68 14.28 -0.90
N ARG A 313 40.26 14.30 -2.11
CA ARG A 313 39.55 14.24 -3.40
C ARG A 313 39.64 12.86 -4.04
N GLY A 314 40.20 11.87 -3.33
CA GLY A 314 40.34 10.48 -3.77
C GLY A 314 41.50 10.24 -4.74
N ASN A 315 42.39 11.23 -4.97
CA ASN A 315 43.54 11.02 -5.82
C ASN A 315 44.50 10.06 -5.13
N VAL A 316 44.89 8.98 -5.80
CA VAL A 316 45.88 8.04 -5.28
C VAL A 316 47.15 8.81 -4.89
N ILE A 317 47.71 8.53 -3.71
CA ILE A 317 49.02 9.00 -3.23
C ILE A 317 49.96 7.79 -3.15
N GLY A 318 51.19 7.93 -3.64
CA GLY A 318 52.11 6.80 -3.78
C GLY A 318 51.62 5.79 -4.84
N THR A 319 51.73 4.50 -4.55
CA THR A 319 51.44 3.37 -5.43
C THR A 319 50.51 2.37 -4.72
N PRO A 320 49.38 1.96 -5.33
CA PRO A 320 48.49 0.94 -4.78
C PRO A 320 49.16 -0.42 -4.60
N ILE A 321 48.64 -1.22 -3.67
CA ILE A 321 49.06 -2.60 -3.46
C ILE A 321 47.86 -3.53 -3.67
N LYS A 322 48.07 -4.59 -4.45
CA LYS A 322 47.16 -5.73 -4.54
C LYS A 322 47.69 -6.84 -3.65
N LEU A 323 46.93 -7.23 -2.65
CA LEU A 323 47.23 -8.32 -1.73
C LEU A 323 46.48 -9.57 -2.17
N PHE A 324 47.22 -10.68 -2.26
CA PHE A 324 46.64 -12.02 -2.37
C PHE A 324 47.05 -12.85 -1.17
N LEU A 325 46.05 -13.43 -0.51
CA LEU A 325 46.21 -14.23 0.69
C LEU A 325 45.96 -15.70 0.36
N ASN A 326 47.02 -16.48 0.37
CA ASN A 326 46.99 -17.92 0.20
C ASN A 326 46.66 -18.60 1.54
N ASN A 327 45.59 -19.41 1.59
CA ASN A 327 45.17 -20.13 2.79
C ASN A 327 46.15 -21.22 3.24
N GLY A 328 47.07 -21.66 2.38
CA GLY A 328 48.10 -22.64 2.72
C GLY A 328 49.33 -22.07 3.43
N HIS A 329 49.43 -20.75 3.61
CA HIS A 329 50.67 -20.07 4.03
C HIS A 329 50.43 -19.02 5.13
N ASN A 330 51.39 -18.93 6.05
CA ASN A 330 51.46 -17.96 7.15
C ASN A 330 50.13 -17.70 7.91
N ASN A 331 49.44 -18.77 8.35
CA ASN A 331 48.23 -18.66 9.17
C ASN A 331 48.59 -18.51 10.65
N GLN A 332 47.98 -17.54 11.35
CA GLN A 332 48.20 -17.30 12.77
C GLN A 332 47.27 -18.11 13.67
N GLY A 333 46.15 -18.62 13.17
CA GLY A 333 45.31 -19.52 13.96
C GLY A 333 43.96 -19.78 13.32
N ARG A 334 43.06 -20.33 14.14
CA ARG A 334 41.62 -20.38 13.87
C ARG A 334 40.85 -19.90 15.08
N TRP A 335 39.66 -19.40 14.85
CA TRP A 335 38.69 -19.04 15.88
C TRP A 335 37.36 -19.72 15.58
N GLN A 336 36.55 -19.88 16.62
CA GLN A 336 35.19 -20.40 16.52
C GLN A 336 34.20 -19.23 16.51
N LEU A 337 33.24 -19.29 15.59
CA LEU A 337 32.36 -18.18 15.27
C LEU A 337 30.96 -18.62 14.84
N ASP A 338 30.06 -17.65 14.96
CA ASP A 338 28.74 -17.61 14.35
C ASP A 338 28.69 -16.61 13.20
N LEU A 339 27.89 -16.93 12.18
CA LEU A 339 27.73 -16.14 10.97
C LEU A 339 26.28 -15.74 10.79
N TYR A 340 26.00 -14.44 10.87
CA TYR A 340 24.65 -13.90 10.79
C TYR A 340 24.38 -13.28 9.43
N LYS A 341 23.32 -13.73 8.75
CA LYS A 341 22.90 -13.17 7.47
C LYS A 341 22.37 -11.76 7.64
N LEU A 342 22.78 -10.90 6.74
CA LEU A 342 22.22 -9.57 6.58
C LEU A 342 21.07 -9.59 5.54
N PRO A 343 20.05 -8.72 5.69
CA PRO A 343 18.87 -8.71 4.83
C PRO A 343 19.23 -8.28 3.40
N SER A 344 18.78 -9.04 2.39
CA SER A 344 19.05 -8.75 0.98
C SER A 344 18.46 -7.41 0.55
N GLY A 345 19.26 -6.61 -0.15
CA GLY A 345 18.90 -5.28 -0.64
C GLY A 345 18.95 -4.18 0.41
N ALA A 346 19.27 -4.47 1.67
CA ALA A 346 19.48 -3.45 2.68
C ALA A 346 20.78 -2.66 2.43
N ASP A 347 20.81 -1.41 2.87
CA ASP A 347 22.04 -0.61 2.90
C ASP A 347 23.00 -1.23 3.92
N ILE A 348 24.23 -1.49 3.49
CA ILE A 348 25.26 -2.16 4.30
C ILE A 348 25.57 -1.43 5.62
N ASN A 349 25.29 -0.12 5.73
CA ASN A 349 25.51 0.65 6.96
C ASN A 349 24.45 0.42 8.03
N THR A 350 23.23 0.06 7.63
CA THR A 350 22.07 -0.07 8.52
C THR A 350 21.56 -1.50 8.62
N ALA A 351 22.08 -2.39 7.79
CA ALA A 351 21.77 -3.80 7.81
C ALA A 351 22.15 -4.42 9.16
N VAL A 352 21.15 -4.98 9.83
CA VAL A 352 21.30 -5.74 11.08
C VAL A 352 21.07 -7.25 10.84
N PRO A 353 21.66 -8.13 11.65
CA PRO A 353 21.45 -9.58 11.61
C PRO A 353 19.98 -10.01 11.54
N GLN A 354 19.63 -10.91 10.62
CA GLN A 354 18.26 -11.49 10.51
C GLN A 354 18.17 -12.87 11.14
N SER A 355 19.18 -13.71 10.88
CA SER A 355 19.24 -15.08 11.35
C SER A 355 20.68 -15.59 11.30
N ARG A 356 20.97 -16.57 12.15
CA ARG A 356 22.22 -17.33 12.05
C ARG A 356 22.16 -18.27 10.84
N THR A 357 23.24 -18.30 10.08
CA THR A 357 23.33 -19.00 8.78
C THR A 357 23.34 -20.51 8.93
N TYR A 358 24.07 -21.00 9.92
CA TYR A 358 24.36 -22.42 10.13
C TYR A 358 23.81 -22.85 11.48
N ASP A 359 23.33 -24.09 11.56
CA ASP A 359 22.82 -24.71 12.79
C ASP A 359 23.95 -25.30 13.66
N LYS A 360 25.20 -25.18 13.21
CA LYS A 360 26.40 -25.74 13.82
C LYS A 360 27.51 -24.70 13.85
N ASN A 361 28.39 -24.83 14.83
CA ASN A 361 29.50 -23.91 15.01
C ASN A 361 30.53 -24.04 13.89
N GLU A 362 30.89 -22.88 13.36
CA GLU A 362 31.88 -22.74 12.31
C GLU A 362 33.26 -22.49 12.92
N ASP A 363 34.31 -22.66 12.11
CA ASP A 363 35.63 -22.13 12.45
C ASP A 363 36.32 -21.56 11.21
N ARG A 364 37.10 -20.49 11.41
CA ARG A 364 37.72 -19.72 10.32
C ARG A 364 39.17 -19.36 10.63
N LEU A 365 39.98 -19.14 9.60
CA LEU A 365 41.38 -18.77 9.73
C LEU A 365 41.53 -17.32 10.24
N ILE A 366 42.56 -17.08 11.04
CA ILE A 366 43.03 -15.73 11.39
C ILE A 366 44.38 -15.49 10.73
N LYS A 367 44.49 -14.37 10.02
CA LYS A 367 45.76 -13.81 9.54
C LYS A 367 45.87 -12.33 9.90
N LEU A 368 47.11 -11.91 10.21
CA LEU A 368 47.46 -10.51 10.38
C LEU A 368 48.56 -10.15 9.39
N ILE A 369 48.31 -9.11 8.61
CA ILE A 369 49.24 -8.52 7.67
C ILE A 369 49.72 -7.21 8.26
N ALA A 370 51.03 -6.97 8.19
CA ALA A 370 51.63 -5.71 8.60
C ALA A 370 52.47 -5.15 7.44
N LEU A 371 52.27 -3.88 7.10
CA LEU A 371 52.93 -3.18 6.01
C LEU A 371 53.50 -1.86 6.51
N ASN A 372 54.58 -1.42 5.85
CA ASN A 372 55.15 -0.10 6.08
C ASN A 372 54.67 0.88 5.01
N LEU A 373 54.75 2.19 5.29
CA LEU A 373 54.39 3.22 4.32
C LEU A 373 55.21 3.16 3.03
N GLU A 374 56.48 2.73 3.09
CA GLU A 374 57.35 2.62 1.91
C GLU A 374 56.87 1.55 0.93
N ASP A 375 56.09 0.56 1.37
CA ASP A 375 55.52 -0.43 0.47
C ASP A 375 54.61 0.22 -0.58
N PHE A 376 53.97 1.33 -0.21
CA PHE A 376 53.13 2.18 -1.06
C PHE A 376 53.92 3.29 -1.75
N ASP A 377 55.26 3.29 -1.73
CA ASP A 377 56.10 4.41 -2.21
C ASP A 377 55.73 5.76 -1.57
N LEU A 378 55.34 5.72 -0.29
CA LEU A 378 55.20 6.94 0.50
C LEU A 378 56.56 7.36 1.04
N ASP A 379 56.82 8.65 0.99
CA ASP A 379 58.04 9.27 1.49
C ASP A 379 57.76 10.68 2.03
N ALA A 380 58.81 11.35 2.51
CA ALA A 380 58.72 12.70 3.06
C ALA A 380 58.15 13.76 2.11
N SER A 381 58.05 13.49 0.80
CA SER A 381 57.52 14.44 -0.20
C SER A 381 56.02 14.32 -0.43
N ASN A 382 55.40 13.18 -0.07
CA ASN A 382 54.00 12.89 -0.38
C ASN A 382 53.15 12.45 0.82
N ILE A 383 53.78 12.06 1.94
CA ILE A 383 53.07 11.56 3.13
C ILE A 383 52.10 12.59 3.73
N ASP A 384 52.44 13.87 3.70
CA ASP A 384 51.58 14.95 4.21
C ASP A 384 50.27 15.11 3.42
N SER A 385 50.22 14.59 2.18
CA SER A 385 49.05 14.61 1.29
C SER A 385 48.09 13.45 1.55
N VAL A 386 48.48 12.45 2.34
CA VAL A 386 47.63 11.31 2.68
C VAL A 386 46.50 11.78 3.60
N LYS A 387 45.26 11.46 3.22
CA LYS A 387 44.03 11.80 3.96
C LYS A 387 43.14 10.59 4.24
N ASN A 388 43.22 9.54 3.44
CA ASN A 388 42.51 8.29 3.66
C ASN A 388 43.29 7.11 3.06
N ILE A 389 42.97 5.92 3.53
CA ILE A 389 43.27 4.65 2.88
C ILE A 389 41.96 4.03 2.39
N ASN A 390 41.95 3.52 1.17
CA ASN A 390 40.78 2.86 0.58
C ASN A 390 41.07 1.37 0.43
N SER A 391 40.05 0.57 0.72
CA SER A 391 40.05 -0.88 0.46
C SER A 391 39.00 -1.21 -0.59
N VAL A 392 39.42 -1.96 -1.61
CA VAL A 392 38.56 -2.51 -2.65
C VAL A 392 38.65 -4.03 -2.55
N ALA A 393 37.57 -4.65 -2.08
CA ALA A 393 37.47 -6.09 -1.91
C ALA A 393 37.40 -6.80 -3.27
N GLY A 394 38.17 -7.87 -3.45
CA GLY A 394 38.14 -8.73 -4.62
C GLY A 394 36.90 -9.64 -4.70
N GLY A 395 36.02 -9.58 -3.70
CA GLY A 395 34.82 -10.42 -3.57
C GLY A 395 34.92 -11.52 -2.52
N SER A 396 35.94 -11.51 -1.68
CA SER A 396 36.12 -12.45 -0.54
C SER A 396 36.97 -11.80 0.57
N ALA A 397 36.85 -10.49 0.78
CA ALA A 397 37.56 -9.87 1.88
C ALA A 397 36.81 -10.19 3.17
N ASP A 398 37.50 -10.64 4.21
CA ASP A 398 36.89 -10.92 5.51
C ASP A 398 37.73 -10.23 6.58
N MET A 399 37.23 -9.13 7.11
CA MET A 399 38.02 -8.23 7.95
C MET A 399 37.34 -8.07 9.30
N ALA A 400 38.16 -8.11 10.36
CA ALA A 400 37.77 -7.59 11.67
C ALA A 400 38.04 -6.08 11.70
N PHE A 401 39.25 -5.67 11.31
CA PHE A 401 39.64 -4.27 11.23
C PHE A 401 40.81 -4.05 10.26
N ILE A 402 41.02 -2.78 9.91
CA ILE A 402 42.28 -2.25 9.39
C ILE A 402 42.76 -1.20 10.38
N ALA A 403 44.02 -1.27 10.79
CA ALA A 403 44.57 -0.39 11.82
C ALA A 403 45.85 0.32 11.37
N TYR A 404 46.13 1.47 11.95
CA TYR A 404 47.34 2.25 11.72
C TYR A 404 48.15 2.39 13.00
N ASN A 405 49.45 2.58 12.86
CA ASN A 405 50.31 2.99 13.96
C ASN A 405 50.13 4.50 14.22
N GLN A 406 49.81 4.86 15.47
CA GLN A 406 49.61 6.25 15.87
C GLN A 406 50.86 7.12 15.67
N SER A 407 52.06 6.54 15.67
CA SER A 407 53.29 7.26 15.35
C SER A 407 53.36 7.71 13.88
N ALA A 408 52.72 6.96 12.98
CA ALA A 408 52.66 7.23 11.55
C ALA A 408 51.54 8.22 11.21
N PHE A 409 50.40 8.07 11.89
CA PHE A 409 49.26 8.98 11.77
C PHE A 409 48.72 9.29 13.17
N ASP A 410 48.90 10.52 13.66
CA ASP A 410 48.23 10.95 14.89
C ASP A 410 46.87 11.56 14.53
N ILE A 411 45.91 10.68 14.31
CA ILE A 411 44.59 11.03 13.82
C ILE A 411 43.76 11.59 14.99
N LYS A 412 43.82 12.91 15.21
CA LYS A 412 42.79 13.64 15.98
C LYS A 412 41.63 14.06 15.07
N ALA A 413 41.15 13.14 14.25
CA ALA A 413 40.08 13.44 13.31
C ALA A 413 38.75 13.61 14.05
N PRO A 414 37.80 14.32 13.43
CA PRO A 414 36.42 14.23 13.86
C PRO A 414 35.96 12.77 13.84
N ILE A 415 35.17 12.39 14.83
CA ILE A 415 34.42 11.14 14.85
C ILE A 415 32.95 11.50 14.99
N ALA A 416 32.06 10.72 14.38
CA ALA A 416 30.64 11.00 14.42
C ALA A 416 29.84 9.71 14.39
N ALA A 417 28.70 9.72 15.08
CA ALA A 417 27.72 8.66 14.97
C ALA A 417 27.24 8.54 13.50
N PRO A 418 27.01 7.32 12.99
CA PRO A 418 26.44 7.13 11.65
C PRO A 418 25.11 7.87 11.49
N LEU A 419 24.91 8.46 10.30
CA LEU A 419 23.62 9.04 9.95
C LEU A 419 22.69 7.97 9.40
N LEU A 420 21.52 7.83 10.02
CA LEU A 420 20.48 6.94 9.53
C LEU A 420 19.77 7.55 8.30
N PRO A 421 19.54 6.77 7.23
CA PRO A 421 18.65 7.15 6.14
C PRO A 421 17.34 7.72 6.65
N GLN A 422 16.80 8.72 5.96
CA GLN A 422 15.51 9.30 6.26
C GLN A 422 14.53 8.96 5.15
N PHE A 423 13.27 8.79 5.52
CA PHE A 423 12.20 8.41 4.63
C PHE A 423 11.06 9.41 4.75
N VAL A 424 10.37 9.63 3.64
CA VAL A 424 9.12 10.37 3.63
C VAL A 424 8.10 9.52 2.90
N CYS A 425 6.95 9.26 3.52
CA CYS A 425 5.95 8.42 2.87
C CYS A 425 5.48 9.00 1.52
N LYS A 426 5.43 10.33 1.44
CA LYS A 426 5.12 11.05 0.21
C LYS A 426 5.86 12.37 0.14
N ALA A 427 6.59 12.59 -0.95
CA ALA A 427 7.32 13.82 -1.20
C ALA A 427 6.42 14.92 -1.82
N ASP A 428 5.33 15.28 -1.13
CA ASP A 428 4.30 16.23 -1.59
C ASP A 428 4.41 17.65 -0.99
N GLY A 429 5.45 17.90 -0.20
CA GLY A 429 5.69 19.17 0.45
C GLY A 429 5.03 19.34 1.82
N THR A 430 4.47 18.28 2.42
CA THR A 430 3.80 18.35 3.73
C THR A 430 4.66 17.92 4.92
N THR A 431 5.75 17.19 4.68
CA THR A 431 6.63 16.66 5.73
C THR A 431 7.97 17.38 5.75
N ASP A 432 8.45 17.71 6.95
CA ASP A 432 9.78 18.25 7.19
C ASP A 432 10.71 17.12 7.64
N ILE A 433 11.96 17.11 7.15
CA ILE A 433 12.99 16.15 7.58
C ILE A 433 14.17 16.92 8.17
N THR A 434 14.70 16.43 9.29
CA THR A 434 15.91 16.99 9.92
C THR A 434 16.96 15.91 10.11
N PHE A 435 18.13 16.12 9.53
CA PHE A 435 19.32 15.32 9.83
C PHE A 435 20.03 15.96 11.02
N ASN A 436 20.40 15.14 12.01
CA ASN A 436 21.16 15.58 13.18
C ASN A 436 22.44 14.77 13.28
N VAL A 437 23.56 15.45 13.50
CA VAL A 437 24.86 14.82 13.62
C VAL A 437 25.35 14.92 15.05
N ASN A 438 25.70 13.78 15.63
CA ASN A 438 26.45 13.73 16.89
C ASN A 438 27.93 13.50 16.55
N ALA A 439 28.77 14.51 16.74
CA ALA A 439 30.20 14.46 16.41
C ALA A 439 31.08 14.97 17.55
N GLY A 440 32.30 14.45 17.58
CA GLY A 440 33.33 14.72 18.57
C GLY A 440 34.73 14.58 17.96
N ILE A 441 35.75 14.49 18.81
CA ILE A 441 37.15 14.31 18.38
C ILE A 441 37.70 13.06 19.04
N ASP A 442 38.39 12.23 18.26
CA ASP A 442 39.08 11.07 18.81
C ASP A 442 40.18 11.52 19.78
N ASP A 443 40.00 11.21 21.07
CA ASP A 443 40.93 11.50 22.16
C ASP A 443 41.71 10.26 22.64
N GLY A 444 41.58 9.13 21.93
CA GLY A 444 42.20 7.86 22.31
C GLY A 444 41.38 6.98 23.23
N PHE A 445 40.15 7.37 23.62
CA PHE A 445 39.22 6.49 24.32
C PHE A 445 38.16 5.85 23.39
N GLY A 446 38.11 6.25 22.11
CA GLY A 446 37.61 5.41 21.01
C GLY A 446 36.11 5.10 20.93
N GLY A 447 35.23 5.89 21.56
CA GLY A 447 33.77 5.67 21.46
C GLY A 447 33.12 6.42 20.30
N ILE A 448 32.34 5.73 19.44
CA ILE A 448 31.59 6.37 18.33
C ILE A 448 30.11 6.58 18.66
N THR A 449 29.55 5.81 19.59
CA THR A 449 28.19 5.98 20.12
C THR A 449 28.04 7.27 20.91
N ASP A 450 29.03 7.59 21.75
CA ASP A 450 29.16 8.89 22.44
C ASP A 450 30.52 9.51 22.10
N PRO A 451 30.62 10.24 20.98
CA PRO A 451 31.84 10.91 20.59
C PRO A 451 32.33 11.85 21.72
N PRO A 452 33.60 11.76 22.15
CA PRO A 452 34.14 12.69 23.13
C PRO A 452 34.06 14.12 22.59
N VAL A 453 33.75 15.09 23.46
CA VAL A 453 33.64 16.52 23.10
C VAL A 453 34.98 17.08 22.55
N GLY A 454 36.07 16.32 22.66
CA GLY A 454 37.39 16.65 22.15
C GLY A 454 38.22 17.53 23.10
N GLU A 455 39.46 17.81 22.68
CA GLU A 455 40.30 18.83 23.32
C GLU A 455 39.72 20.22 23.01
N THR A 456 39.71 21.14 23.99
CA THR A 456 39.07 22.47 23.89
C THR A 456 39.59 23.36 22.75
N ASP A 457 40.72 23.00 22.14
CA ASP A 457 41.46 23.80 21.18
C ASP A 457 41.24 23.33 19.73
N LEU A 458 40.43 22.29 19.50
CA LEU A 458 40.08 21.78 18.18
C LEU A 458 38.56 21.94 17.94
N GLU A 459 38.16 22.97 17.21
CA GLU A 459 36.75 23.22 16.87
C GLU A 459 36.31 22.38 15.67
N LEU A 460 35.16 21.70 15.77
CA LEU A 460 34.53 21.00 14.64
C LEU A 460 33.81 21.99 13.73
N LYS A 461 34.00 21.82 12.42
CA LYS A 461 33.36 22.62 11.37
C LYS A 461 32.51 21.70 10.50
N TYR A 462 31.29 22.14 10.23
CA TYR A 462 30.30 21.39 9.47
C TYR A 462 30.02 22.05 8.12
N LYS A 463 29.77 21.23 7.10
CA LYS A 463 29.32 21.69 5.80
C LYS A 463 28.43 20.65 5.14
N TRP A 464 27.19 21.03 4.84
CA TRP A 464 26.23 20.15 4.17
C TRP A 464 26.31 20.26 2.64
N ARG A 465 26.08 19.12 1.98
CA ARG A 465 26.06 18.98 0.53
C ARG A 465 24.86 18.12 0.11
N LYS A 466 24.28 18.46 -1.03
CA LYS A 466 23.36 17.58 -1.77
C LYS A 466 24.14 16.97 -2.91
N TYR A 467 24.27 15.65 -2.90
CA TYR A 467 25.30 14.93 -3.66
C TYR A 467 26.70 15.49 -3.34
N ASN A 468 27.37 16.17 -4.25
CA ASN A 468 28.64 16.87 -4.00
C ASN A 468 28.51 18.41 -4.07
N SER A 469 27.32 18.93 -4.38
CA SER A 469 27.05 20.37 -4.43
C SER A 469 26.82 20.93 -3.03
N GLU A 470 27.55 21.99 -2.67
CA GLU A 470 27.41 22.65 -1.37
C GLU A 470 26.02 23.26 -1.20
N ILE A 471 25.39 23.02 -0.05
CA ILE A 471 24.17 23.70 0.35
C ILE A 471 24.61 25.04 0.95
N SER A 472 24.26 26.13 0.29
CA SER A 472 24.78 27.46 0.61
C SER A 472 24.46 27.87 2.05
N ASP A 473 25.48 28.35 2.77
CA ASP A 473 25.42 28.87 4.14
C ASP A 473 24.98 27.87 5.23
N GLU A 474 24.91 26.57 4.94
CA GLU A 474 24.56 25.56 5.93
C GLU A 474 25.80 24.96 6.60
N THR A 475 26.11 25.47 7.80
CA THR A 475 27.30 25.10 8.60
C THR A 475 26.96 24.58 9.99
N ASN A 476 25.70 24.20 10.23
CA ASN A 476 25.28 23.64 11.51
C ASN A 476 25.44 22.11 11.54
N GLU A 477 25.47 21.56 12.75
CA GLU A 477 25.44 20.10 12.99
C GLU A 477 24.10 19.46 12.59
N SER A 478 23.04 20.27 12.44
CA SER A 478 21.72 19.84 11.99
C SER A 478 21.34 20.50 10.67
N PHE A 479 20.69 19.76 9.78
CA PHE A 479 20.15 20.30 8.52
C PHE A 479 18.69 19.90 8.34
N THR A 480 17.82 20.89 8.15
CA THR A 480 16.38 20.69 7.97
C THR A 480 15.96 21.01 6.54
N ILE A 481 15.22 20.08 5.92
CA ILE A 481 14.50 20.28 4.68
C ILE A 481 13.02 20.45 5.03
N SER A 482 12.49 21.65 4.83
CA SER A 482 11.06 21.93 5.07
C SER A 482 10.22 21.64 3.84
N GLY A 483 9.14 20.88 4.02
CA GLY A 483 8.21 20.50 2.96
C GLY A 483 8.91 19.75 1.84
N VAL A 484 9.39 18.55 2.13
CA VAL A 484 10.12 17.67 1.21
C VAL A 484 9.32 17.42 -0.08
N LYS A 485 9.99 17.61 -1.22
CA LYS A 485 9.46 17.33 -2.56
C LYS A 485 10.28 16.29 -3.29
N LEU A 486 9.75 15.77 -4.40
CA LEU A 486 10.47 14.82 -5.28
C LEU A 486 11.89 15.28 -5.66
N GLU A 487 12.10 16.59 -5.85
CA GLU A 487 13.43 17.12 -6.17
C GLU A 487 14.41 17.06 -5.00
N ASP A 488 13.94 16.98 -3.75
CA ASP A 488 14.75 16.86 -2.54
C ASP A 488 15.23 15.43 -2.25
N LEU A 489 14.60 14.42 -2.85
CA LEU A 489 15.04 13.03 -2.74
C LEU A 489 16.46 12.89 -3.33
N ALA A 490 17.42 12.58 -2.47
CA ALA A 490 18.83 12.60 -2.81
C ALA A 490 19.71 11.93 -1.76
N THR A 491 20.96 11.68 -2.12
CA THR A 491 22.02 11.46 -1.14
C THR A 491 22.55 12.81 -0.67
N TYR A 492 22.39 13.10 0.61
CA TYR A 492 23.02 14.22 1.29
C TYR A 492 24.35 13.78 1.89
N LYS A 493 25.25 14.72 2.09
CA LYS A 493 26.53 14.50 2.76
C LYS A 493 26.79 15.61 3.74
N ILE A 494 27.31 15.27 4.91
CA ILE A 494 27.92 16.25 5.81
C ILE A 494 29.43 16.03 5.85
N GLU A 495 30.18 17.08 5.58
CA GLU A 495 31.61 17.14 5.82
C GLU A 495 31.85 17.73 7.21
N ILE A 496 32.58 17.00 8.05
CA ILE A 496 32.95 17.40 9.41
C ILE A 496 34.48 17.47 9.43
N SER A 497 35.03 18.63 9.78
CA SER A 497 36.47 18.87 9.75
C SER A 497 36.95 19.60 10.99
N ASN A 498 38.27 19.59 11.24
CA ASN A 498 38.91 20.41 12.26
C ASN A 498 40.23 21.00 11.78
N ASP A 499 40.82 21.91 12.56
CA ASP A 499 42.06 22.60 12.20
C ASP A 499 43.31 21.72 12.26
N ASN A 500 43.20 20.51 12.81
CA ASN A 500 44.27 19.51 12.72
C ASN A 500 44.24 18.77 11.38
N GLY A 501 43.44 19.17 10.39
CA GLY A 501 43.44 18.55 9.05
C GLY A 501 42.77 17.18 8.97
N GLY A 502 42.03 16.79 10.02
CA GLY A 502 41.12 15.65 9.99
C GLY A 502 39.77 16.05 9.41
N THR A 503 39.27 15.26 8.47
CA THR A 503 37.96 15.44 7.83
C THR A 503 37.28 14.07 7.70
N ILE A 504 36.00 13.99 8.04
CA ILE A 504 35.13 12.87 7.72
C ILE A 504 33.95 13.36 6.88
N ILE A 505 33.43 12.51 6.02
CA ILE A 505 32.24 12.81 5.20
C ILE A 505 31.23 11.69 5.42
N LEU A 506 30.07 12.04 5.99
CA LEU A 506 28.98 11.08 6.23
C LEU A 506 27.93 11.23 5.12
N PRO A 507 27.70 10.20 4.30
CA PRO A 507 26.55 10.16 3.42
C PRO A 507 25.27 9.78 4.19
N VAL A 508 24.13 10.32 3.76
CA VAL A 508 22.80 9.92 4.24
C VAL A 508 21.80 10.08 3.10
N THR A 509 20.87 9.14 2.94
CA THR A 509 19.84 9.22 1.90
C THR A 509 18.54 9.78 2.45
N LEU A 510 17.87 10.59 1.64
CA LEU A 510 16.44 10.89 1.77
C LEU A 510 15.71 10.21 0.62
N SER A 511 14.84 9.26 0.95
CA SER A 511 14.08 8.48 -0.04
C SER A 511 12.57 8.63 0.20
N GLU A 512 11.79 8.49 -0.86
CA GLU A 512 10.35 8.28 -0.73
C GLU A 512 10.06 6.83 -0.38
N GLY A 513 9.05 6.60 0.46
CA GLY A 513 8.71 5.30 1.03
C GLY A 513 8.53 5.38 2.54
N GLY A 514 8.01 4.32 3.12
CA GLY A 514 7.85 4.17 4.57
C GLY A 514 9.19 4.00 5.28
N THR A 515 9.31 4.55 6.48
CA THR A 515 10.43 4.25 7.38
C THR A 515 10.33 2.78 7.79
N PRO A 516 11.34 1.95 7.52
CA PRO A 516 11.26 0.51 7.75
C PRO A 516 10.87 0.15 9.19
N TYR A 517 9.82 -0.63 9.32
CA TYR A 517 9.24 -1.11 10.58
C TYR A 517 9.05 -2.63 10.43
N TYR A 518 9.90 -3.40 11.09
CA TYR A 518 10.07 -4.83 10.86
C TYR A 518 9.20 -5.66 11.79
N TRP A 519 8.45 -6.60 11.24
CA TRP A 519 7.81 -7.69 11.96
C TRP A 519 8.68 -8.94 11.87
N ASN A 520 9.20 -9.38 13.02
CA ASN A 520 10.09 -10.55 13.10
C ASN A 520 9.37 -11.89 13.34
N GLY A 521 8.04 -11.91 13.32
CA GLY A 521 7.22 -13.07 13.72
C GLY A 521 6.56 -12.93 15.10
N THR A 522 7.05 -12.02 15.93
CA THR A 522 6.59 -11.84 17.32
C THR A 522 6.31 -10.39 17.70
N ASP A 523 7.16 -9.47 17.30
CA ASP A 523 7.09 -8.06 17.68
C ASP A 523 7.49 -7.16 16.52
N TRP A 524 6.95 -5.94 16.52
CA TRP A 524 7.38 -4.88 15.62
C TRP A 524 8.57 -4.12 16.18
N SER A 525 9.55 -3.81 15.34
CA SER A 525 10.75 -3.04 15.72
C SER A 525 11.24 -2.15 14.58
N SER A 526 11.99 -1.10 14.90
CA SER A 526 12.63 -0.24 13.89
C SER A 526 13.94 0.34 14.40
N PRO A 527 15.02 0.30 13.61
CA PRO A 527 16.28 0.94 13.97
C PRO A 527 16.17 2.48 13.96
N TYR A 528 15.07 3.03 13.42
CA TYR A 528 14.79 4.47 13.38
C TYR A 528 14.02 4.96 14.62
N GLY A 529 13.75 4.08 15.59
CA GLY A 529 13.01 4.40 16.81
C GLY A 529 11.49 4.37 16.60
N ALA A 530 10.77 5.26 17.28
CA ALA A 530 9.32 5.34 17.18
C ALA A 530 8.90 6.00 15.86
N VAL A 531 8.07 5.32 15.09
CA VAL A 531 7.55 5.77 13.79
C VAL A 531 6.02 5.84 13.87
N GLU A 532 5.45 6.97 13.43
CA GLU A 532 4.00 7.15 13.28
C GLU A 532 3.43 6.13 12.30
N GLU A 533 2.27 5.54 12.57
CA GLU A 533 1.74 4.39 11.81
C GLU A 533 1.73 4.63 10.30
N LYS A 534 1.21 5.77 9.84
CA LYS A 534 1.16 6.15 8.42
C LYS A 534 2.53 6.31 7.74
N GLU A 535 3.60 6.52 8.50
CA GLU A 535 4.97 6.68 7.98
C GLU A 535 5.75 5.36 8.02
N ARG A 536 5.18 4.27 8.55
CA ARG A 536 5.85 2.96 8.65
C ARG A 536 5.88 2.26 7.30
N GLY A 537 7.04 1.81 6.86
CA GLY A 537 7.14 0.78 5.84
C GLY A 537 7.04 -0.59 6.52
N LEU A 538 5.91 -1.27 6.36
CA LEU A 538 5.66 -2.54 7.06
C LEU A 538 6.48 -3.65 6.40
N VAL A 539 7.54 -4.13 7.05
CA VAL A 539 8.43 -5.16 6.50
C VAL A 539 8.29 -6.46 7.28
N TYR A 540 7.76 -7.50 6.65
CA TYR A 540 7.60 -8.82 7.27
C TYR A 540 8.81 -9.69 6.98
N THR A 541 9.59 -9.99 8.03
CA THR A 541 10.72 -10.92 8.00
C THR A 541 10.45 -12.23 8.74
N GLY A 542 9.27 -12.33 9.37
CA GLY A 542 8.72 -13.57 9.93
C GLY A 542 7.20 -13.65 9.73
N ASP A 543 6.63 -14.78 10.15
CA ASP A 543 5.21 -15.08 9.94
C ASP A 543 4.28 -14.16 10.74
N TYR A 544 3.25 -13.63 10.10
CA TYR A 544 2.17 -12.85 10.71
C TYR A 544 0.85 -13.60 10.53
N THR A 545 0.60 -14.60 11.37
CA THR A 545 -0.51 -15.56 11.17
C THR A 545 -1.49 -15.65 12.35
N THR A 546 -1.14 -15.10 13.51
CA THR A 546 -1.94 -15.22 14.75
C THR A 546 -2.46 -13.89 15.27
N GLN A 547 -2.03 -12.78 14.67
CA GLN A 547 -2.43 -11.44 15.08
C GLN A 547 -3.78 -11.06 14.49
N SER A 548 -4.51 -10.17 15.17
CA SER A 548 -5.85 -9.73 14.78
C SER A 548 -6.05 -8.26 15.10
N GLU A 549 -5.36 -7.43 14.34
CA GLU A 549 -5.42 -5.97 14.41
C GLU A 549 -5.51 -5.36 13.02
N ASP A 550 -6.06 -4.14 12.95
CA ASP A 550 -5.99 -3.33 11.74
C ASP A 550 -4.58 -2.75 11.64
N LEU A 551 -4.07 -2.67 10.41
CA LEU A 551 -2.72 -2.21 10.12
C LEU A 551 -2.77 -0.96 9.28
N VAL A 552 -1.96 0.03 9.67
CA VAL A 552 -1.76 1.26 8.92
C VAL A 552 -0.27 1.42 8.63
N GLY A 553 0.07 1.69 7.39
CA GLY A 553 1.45 1.84 6.93
C GLY A 553 1.55 2.76 5.72
N CYS A 554 2.75 3.20 5.41
CA CYS A 554 3.04 3.86 4.14
C CYS A 554 3.01 2.85 2.99
N ASP A 555 3.81 1.79 3.09
CA ASP A 555 3.93 0.69 2.13
C ASP A 555 4.09 -0.64 2.89
N CYS A 556 4.09 -1.75 2.15
CA CYS A 556 4.20 -3.10 2.70
C CYS A 556 5.16 -3.96 1.88
N ARG A 557 6.10 -4.64 2.54
CA ARG A 557 7.01 -5.63 1.92
C ARG A 557 6.99 -6.93 2.71
N VAL A 558 6.61 -8.02 2.06
CA VAL A 558 6.68 -9.38 2.61
C VAL A 558 7.90 -10.08 2.03
N THR A 559 8.87 -10.38 2.88
CA THR A 559 10.12 -10.99 2.44
C THR A 559 9.99 -12.49 2.20
N SER A 560 10.78 -12.99 1.26
CA SER A 560 10.81 -14.39 0.85
C SER A 560 10.93 -15.33 2.07
N GLY A 561 10.08 -16.35 2.14
CA GLY A 561 10.02 -17.27 3.28
C GLY A 561 9.06 -16.88 4.40
N SER A 562 8.46 -15.68 4.35
CA SER A 562 7.47 -15.22 5.34
C SER A 562 6.04 -15.47 4.88
N ASN A 563 5.15 -15.83 5.81
CA ASN A 563 3.71 -15.97 5.58
C ASN A 563 2.90 -14.92 6.37
N VAL A 564 2.17 -14.08 5.65
CA VAL A 564 1.32 -13.02 6.23
C VAL A 564 -0.15 -13.32 5.95
N VAL A 565 -0.97 -13.27 6.99
CA VAL A 565 -2.42 -13.47 6.94
C VAL A 565 -3.10 -12.30 7.62
N ILE A 566 -3.90 -11.55 6.86
CA ILE A 566 -4.81 -10.54 7.40
C ILE A 566 -6.14 -11.25 7.70
N PRO A 567 -6.53 -11.35 8.98
CA PRO A 567 -7.66 -12.19 9.38
C PRO A 567 -9.02 -11.55 9.05
N GLU A 568 -10.08 -12.33 9.24
CA GLU A 568 -11.45 -11.95 8.92
C GLU A 568 -11.86 -10.62 9.57
N GLY A 569 -12.47 -9.75 8.76
CA GLY A 569 -12.93 -8.42 9.16
C GLY A 569 -11.83 -7.41 9.52
N LYS A 570 -10.55 -7.70 9.25
CA LYS A 570 -9.43 -6.76 9.48
C LYS A 570 -9.02 -6.02 8.21
N THR A 571 -8.51 -4.82 8.41
CA THR A 571 -8.05 -3.94 7.34
C THR A 571 -6.53 -3.75 7.41
N MET A 572 -5.87 -3.89 6.26
CA MET A 572 -4.58 -3.28 5.99
C MET A 572 -4.79 -2.05 5.12
N LEU A 573 -4.57 -0.86 5.68
CA LEU A 573 -4.58 0.41 4.96
C LEU A 573 -3.15 0.89 4.72
N ILE A 574 -2.76 0.98 3.46
CA ILE A 574 -1.46 1.51 3.06
C ILE A 574 -1.59 2.68 2.10
N TYR A 575 -0.64 3.60 2.13
CA TYR A 575 -0.66 4.76 1.23
C TYR A 575 -0.15 4.40 -0.17
N ASN A 576 0.81 3.49 -0.26
CA ASN A 576 1.55 3.14 -1.46
C ASN A 576 1.44 1.62 -1.75
N GLU A 577 2.50 1.00 -2.27
CA GLU A 577 2.49 -0.34 -2.84
C GLU A 577 2.60 -1.45 -1.79
N ILE A 578 2.17 -2.65 -2.21
CA ILE A 578 2.57 -3.90 -1.58
C ILE A 578 3.56 -4.66 -2.47
N THR A 579 4.62 -5.18 -1.85
CA THR A 579 5.64 -6.03 -2.45
C THR A 579 5.64 -7.40 -1.77
N VAL A 580 5.25 -8.45 -2.49
CA VAL A 580 5.38 -9.85 -2.06
C VAL A 580 6.54 -10.47 -2.82
N GLU A 581 7.61 -10.81 -2.12
CA GLU A 581 8.83 -11.28 -2.77
C GLU A 581 8.71 -12.69 -3.37
N PRO A 582 9.30 -12.93 -4.56
CA PRO A 582 9.30 -14.23 -5.19
C PRO A 582 10.23 -15.22 -4.46
N GLU A 583 10.17 -16.49 -4.86
CA GLU A 583 11.11 -17.51 -4.40
C GLU A 583 12.57 -17.11 -4.67
N VAL A 584 13.44 -17.31 -3.68
CA VAL A 584 14.89 -17.14 -3.85
C VAL A 584 15.52 -18.49 -4.16
N LEU A 585 15.92 -18.65 -5.42
CA LEU A 585 16.58 -19.84 -5.93
C LEU A 585 18.12 -19.75 -5.78
N GLU A 586 18.68 -20.74 -5.06
CA GLU A 586 20.09 -21.17 -5.01
C GLU A 586 21.13 -20.29 -4.28
N VAL A 587 21.89 -20.95 -3.38
CA VAL A 587 23.28 -20.59 -3.08
C VAL A 587 24.16 -21.74 -3.59
N LYS A 588 25.08 -21.45 -4.50
CA LYS A 588 26.08 -22.44 -4.94
C LYS A 588 27.07 -22.67 -3.80
N GLN A 589 27.29 -23.92 -3.44
CA GLN A 589 28.33 -24.24 -2.46
C GLN A 589 29.67 -23.88 -3.09
N LEU A 590 30.44 -23.03 -2.42
CA LEU A 590 31.80 -22.73 -2.85
C LEU A 590 32.75 -23.66 -2.10
N ASP A 591 33.75 -24.20 -2.80
CA ASP A 591 34.87 -24.88 -2.17
C ASP A 591 35.73 -23.88 -1.38
N GLU A 592 36.69 -24.40 -0.61
CA GLU A 592 37.65 -23.61 0.17
C GLU A 592 38.52 -22.65 -0.67
N PHE A 593 38.36 -22.67 -2.01
CA PHE A 593 39.04 -21.82 -2.98
C PHE A 593 38.09 -20.86 -3.71
N GLY A 594 36.81 -20.77 -3.31
CA GLY A 594 35.82 -19.88 -3.89
C GLY A 594 35.28 -20.31 -5.26
N ASN A 595 35.58 -21.53 -5.72
CA ASN A 595 34.97 -22.10 -6.91
C ASN A 595 33.68 -22.80 -6.53
N VAL A 596 32.73 -22.90 -7.45
CA VAL A 596 31.56 -23.76 -7.23
C VAL A 596 32.05 -25.18 -6.97
N GLU A 597 31.78 -25.70 -5.77
CA GLU A 597 32.11 -27.06 -5.38
C GLU A 597 31.44 -28.00 -6.36
N LYS A 598 32.14 -29.04 -6.81
CA LYS A 598 31.61 -30.00 -7.77
C LYS A 598 31.55 -31.38 -7.18
N ASP A 599 30.49 -32.11 -7.47
CA ASP A 599 30.35 -33.50 -7.08
C ASP A 599 31.43 -34.37 -7.76
N VAL A 600 31.50 -35.64 -7.38
CA VAL A 600 32.44 -36.61 -7.97
C VAL A 600 32.26 -36.82 -9.47
N GLU A 601 31.18 -36.32 -10.05
CA GLU A 601 30.82 -36.39 -11.46
C GLU A 601 31.07 -35.05 -12.21
N GLY A 602 31.47 -34.00 -11.49
CA GLY A 602 31.81 -32.68 -12.04
C GLY A 602 30.64 -31.70 -12.13
N ASN A 603 29.49 -32.03 -11.54
CA ASN A 603 28.31 -31.16 -11.47
C ASN A 603 28.43 -30.19 -10.29
N ASP A 604 27.95 -28.97 -10.43
CA ASP A 604 27.90 -27.97 -9.35
C ASP A 604 27.10 -28.53 -8.14
N ILE A 605 27.69 -28.50 -6.95
CA ILE A 605 27.02 -28.81 -5.68
C ILE A 605 26.25 -27.56 -5.26
N ILE A 606 24.93 -27.70 -5.21
CA ILE A 606 24.01 -26.65 -4.77
C ILE A 606 23.59 -26.99 -3.34
N LEU A 607 23.88 -26.10 -2.39
CA LEU A 607 23.23 -26.15 -1.08
C LEU A 607 21.83 -25.58 -1.28
N VAL A 608 20.82 -26.45 -1.25
CA VAL A 608 19.42 -26.02 -1.36
C VAL A 608 19.01 -25.36 -0.04
N ASN A 609 19.45 -24.12 0.18
CA ASN A 609 18.73 -23.17 1.03
C ASN A 609 17.67 -22.49 0.16
N HIS A 610 16.65 -23.26 -0.21
CA HIS A 610 15.47 -22.74 -0.88
C HIS A 610 14.68 -21.93 0.13
N LEU A 611 14.57 -20.62 -0.09
CA LEU A 611 13.57 -19.80 0.59
C LEU A 611 12.34 -19.75 -0.32
N PRO A 612 11.20 -20.28 0.11
CA PRO A 612 9.98 -20.23 -0.70
C PRO A 612 9.58 -18.78 -0.96
N ALA A 613 8.75 -18.56 -1.97
CA ALA A 613 8.13 -17.26 -2.17
C ALA A 613 7.40 -16.82 -0.90
N ALA A 614 7.35 -15.51 -0.66
CA ALA A 614 6.50 -14.94 0.37
C ALA A 614 5.02 -15.22 0.06
N THR A 615 4.19 -15.33 1.09
CA THR A 615 2.74 -15.43 0.92
C THR A 615 2.04 -14.32 1.67
N PHE A 616 1.01 -13.72 1.04
CA PHE A 616 0.15 -12.73 1.64
C PHE A 616 -1.31 -13.11 1.37
N THR A 617 -2.05 -13.37 2.44
CA THR A 617 -3.45 -13.81 2.37
C THR A 617 -4.36 -12.79 3.04
N LEU A 618 -5.39 -12.35 2.33
CA LEU A 618 -6.57 -11.73 2.90
C LEU A 618 -7.59 -12.85 3.14
N GLU A 619 -7.93 -13.10 4.41
CA GLU A 619 -9.07 -13.97 4.73
C GLU A 619 -10.38 -13.34 4.29
N ASP A 620 -11.48 -14.09 4.41
CA ASP A 620 -12.83 -13.59 4.14
C ASP A 620 -13.07 -12.27 4.87
N ASP A 621 -13.80 -11.34 4.27
CA ASP A 621 -14.11 -10.00 4.84
C ASP A 621 -12.89 -9.10 5.15
N ALA A 622 -11.65 -9.56 4.98
CA ALA A 622 -10.46 -8.74 5.15
C ALA A 622 -10.33 -7.73 4.00
N SER A 623 -9.70 -6.59 4.27
CA SER A 623 -9.51 -5.52 3.28
C SER A 623 -8.05 -5.14 3.13
N LEU A 624 -7.58 -5.07 1.89
CA LEU A 624 -6.40 -4.28 1.52
C LEU A 624 -6.89 -2.97 0.92
N VAL A 625 -6.67 -1.85 1.58
CA VAL A 625 -7.01 -0.50 1.10
C VAL A 625 -5.73 0.24 0.75
N GLN A 626 -5.64 0.70 -0.49
CA GLN A 626 -4.52 1.50 -0.97
C GLN A 626 -5.01 2.90 -1.34
N ILE A 627 -4.28 3.93 -0.90
CA ILE A 627 -4.67 5.32 -1.11
C ILE A 627 -4.19 5.85 -2.47
N ASN A 628 -2.90 5.65 -2.80
CA ASN A 628 -2.30 6.14 -4.03
C ASN A 628 -2.40 5.10 -5.17
N ASP A 629 -2.41 5.62 -6.40
CA ASP A 629 -2.47 4.82 -7.63
C ASP A 629 -1.06 4.34 -8.00
N VAL A 630 -0.60 3.27 -7.34
CA VAL A 630 0.74 2.68 -7.51
C VAL A 630 0.63 1.20 -7.91
N GLU A 631 1.64 0.72 -8.63
CA GLU A 631 1.73 -0.67 -9.08
C GLU A 631 2.21 -1.56 -7.93
N ASN A 632 1.52 -2.69 -7.72
CA ASN A 632 1.92 -3.70 -6.76
C ASN A 632 2.86 -4.72 -7.41
N SER A 633 3.67 -5.42 -6.60
CA SER A 633 4.51 -6.50 -7.11
C SER A 633 4.33 -7.78 -6.31
N GLY A 634 4.25 -8.92 -6.99
CA GLY A 634 3.99 -10.21 -6.38
C GLY A 634 2.49 -10.51 -6.29
N GLU A 635 2.17 -11.77 -5.99
CA GLU A 635 0.82 -12.29 -5.99
C GLU A 635 0.30 -12.41 -4.54
N ILE A 636 -0.99 -12.14 -4.35
CA ILE A 636 -1.69 -12.35 -3.08
C ILE A 636 -2.83 -13.35 -3.25
N THR A 637 -3.30 -13.89 -2.14
CA THR A 637 -4.54 -14.66 -2.08
C THR A 637 -5.63 -13.81 -1.43
N VAL A 638 -6.74 -13.56 -2.11
CA VAL A 638 -7.96 -12.95 -1.55
C VAL A 638 -9.03 -14.01 -1.43
N LYS A 639 -9.45 -14.34 -0.20
CA LYS A 639 -10.49 -15.33 0.04
C LYS A 639 -11.86 -14.69 0.09
N ARG A 640 -12.83 -15.38 -0.50
CA ARG A 640 -14.27 -15.08 -0.36
C ARG A 640 -15.01 -16.36 -0.03
N THR A 641 -15.65 -16.39 1.11
CA THR A 641 -16.37 -17.57 1.59
C THR A 641 -17.87 -17.34 1.53
N LEU A 642 -18.59 -18.33 1.00
CA LEU A 642 -20.04 -18.41 1.09
C LEU A 642 -20.42 -19.52 2.04
N ARG A 643 -21.25 -19.25 3.04
CA ARG A 643 -21.63 -20.21 4.10
C ARG A 643 -22.86 -21.04 3.69
N ASP A 644 -23.03 -22.23 4.28
CA ASP A 644 -24.15 -23.15 4.00
C ASP A 644 -25.54 -22.49 4.12
N GLU A 645 -25.70 -21.58 5.09
CA GLU A 645 -26.93 -20.81 5.26
C GLU A 645 -27.24 -19.86 4.10
N GLU A 646 -26.21 -19.34 3.41
CA GLU A 646 -26.29 -18.29 2.41
C GLU A 646 -26.54 -18.82 1.00
N VAL A 647 -26.02 -20.01 0.67
CA VAL A 647 -26.16 -20.59 -0.67
C VAL A 647 -27.13 -21.76 -0.73
N LYS A 648 -27.77 -21.92 -1.88
CA LYS A 648 -28.68 -23.02 -2.22
C LYS A 648 -28.24 -23.66 -3.55
N GLN A 649 -28.75 -24.86 -3.76
CA GLN A 649 -28.51 -25.60 -4.99
C GLN A 649 -29.03 -24.80 -6.20
N TYR A 650 -28.17 -24.64 -7.21
CA TYR A 650 -28.43 -23.87 -8.44
C TYR A 650 -28.45 -22.34 -8.29
N ASP A 651 -28.03 -21.81 -7.14
CA ASP A 651 -27.78 -20.38 -7.00
C ASP A 651 -26.73 -19.91 -7.99
N TYR A 652 -26.95 -18.73 -8.55
CA TYR A 652 -25.94 -18.01 -9.31
C TYR A 652 -25.36 -16.95 -8.40
N ILE A 653 -24.05 -17.01 -8.22
CA ILE A 653 -23.29 -16.06 -7.41
C ILE A 653 -22.63 -15.06 -8.36
N TYR A 654 -22.65 -13.79 -7.97
CA TYR A 654 -22.23 -12.64 -8.77
C TYR A 654 -20.80 -12.25 -8.38
N TRP A 655 -19.86 -12.47 -9.29
CA TRP A 655 -18.42 -12.34 -9.06
C TRP A 655 -17.79 -11.27 -9.95
N SER A 656 -16.78 -10.60 -9.41
CA SER A 656 -15.75 -9.83 -10.11
C SER A 656 -14.38 -10.22 -9.55
N SER A 657 -13.29 -9.74 -10.13
CA SER A 657 -11.95 -10.10 -9.69
C SER A 657 -11.28 -8.97 -8.90
N PRO A 658 -10.85 -9.22 -7.64
CA PRO A 658 -10.02 -8.30 -6.87
C PRO A 658 -8.51 -8.38 -7.21
N VAL A 659 -8.12 -9.31 -8.09
CA VAL A 659 -6.73 -9.51 -8.53
C VAL A 659 -6.63 -9.54 -10.06
N GLU A 660 -5.44 -9.33 -10.59
CA GLU A 660 -5.15 -9.41 -12.02
C GLU A 660 -5.14 -10.87 -12.53
N ASP A 661 -5.45 -11.05 -13.81
CA ASP A 661 -5.31 -12.31 -14.56
C ASP A 661 -6.02 -13.56 -13.99
N PHE A 662 -6.98 -13.38 -13.07
CA PHE A 662 -7.74 -14.50 -12.51
C PHE A 662 -8.66 -15.17 -13.52
N ASN A 663 -8.58 -16.51 -13.62
CA ASN A 663 -9.44 -17.28 -14.52
C ASN A 663 -10.73 -17.72 -13.80
N ILE A 664 -11.89 -17.41 -14.37
CA ILE A 664 -13.19 -17.77 -13.76
C ILE A 664 -13.39 -19.28 -13.57
N SER A 665 -12.65 -20.13 -14.31
CA SER A 665 -12.70 -21.58 -14.14
C SER A 665 -12.09 -22.08 -12.82
N GLU A 666 -11.36 -21.23 -12.11
CA GLU A 666 -10.81 -21.51 -10.78
C GLU A 666 -11.86 -21.36 -9.67
N ILE A 667 -12.97 -20.67 -9.93
CA ILE A 667 -14.16 -20.72 -9.07
C ILE A 667 -14.78 -22.11 -9.20
N SER A 668 -14.87 -22.84 -8.08
CA SER A 668 -15.21 -24.27 -8.05
C SER A 668 -16.69 -24.56 -8.36
N ASN A 669 -17.20 -24.20 -9.53
CA ASN A 669 -18.62 -24.29 -9.88
C ASN A 669 -18.85 -24.07 -11.39
N THR A 670 -19.79 -24.82 -12.00
CA THR A 670 -20.15 -24.64 -13.42
C THR A 670 -21.65 -24.83 -13.62
N PRO A 671 -22.27 -24.14 -14.59
CA PRO A 671 -21.71 -23.24 -15.62
C PRO A 671 -21.35 -21.81 -15.13
N THR A 672 -20.59 -21.09 -15.96
CA THR A 672 -20.18 -19.69 -15.77
C THR A 672 -20.67 -18.81 -16.93
N TYR A 673 -21.08 -17.58 -16.63
CA TYR A 673 -21.63 -16.65 -17.63
C TYR A 673 -21.19 -15.20 -17.40
N GLN A 674 -21.28 -14.40 -18.45
CA GLN A 674 -21.16 -12.95 -18.46
C GLN A 674 -22.38 -12.34 -19.15
N TRP A 675 -22.68 -11.07 -18.86
CA TRP A 675 -23.83 -10.39 -19.45
C TRP A 675 -23.45 -9.66 -20.74
N ASN A 676 -24.09 -9.99 -21.87
CA ASN A 676 -23.91 -9.26 -23.12
C ASN A 676 -25.15 -8.43 -23.45
N VAL A 677 -25.04 -7.11 -23.31
CA VAL A 677 -26.10 -6.13 -23.59
C VAL A 677 -26.59 -6.16 -25.05
N ASN A 678 -25.71 -6.56 -25.97
CA ASN A 678 -25.97 -6.57 -27.41
C ASN A 678 -26.48 -7.94 -27.90
N ALA A 679 -26.43 -8.99 -27.08
CA ALA A 679 -26.92 -10.31 -27.45
C ALA A 679 -28.45 -10.28 -27.67
N GLY A 680 -28.91 -11.00 -28.69
CA GLY A 680 -30.34 -11.08 -29.00
C GLY A 680 -31.01 -12.16 -28.17
N ASN A 681 -32.05 -11.81 -27.44
CA ASN A 681 -32.81 -12.75 -26.60
C ASN A 681 -33.98 -13.37 -27.40
N ASN A 682 -34.29 -14.65 -27.16
CA ASN A 682 -35.40 -15.41 -27.77
C ASN A 682 -36.80 -14.76 -27.58
N GLY A 683 -36.94 -13.80 -26.66
CA GLY A 683 -38.19 -13.11 -26.31
C GLY A 683 -38.48 -11.76 -26.98
N SER A 684 -37.77 -11.38 -28.07
CA SER A 684 -37.88 -10.07 -28.78
C SER A 684 -37.16 -8.85 -28.16
N GLY A 685 -36.24 -9.07 -27.22
CA GLY A 685 -35.39 -8.04 -26.60
C GLY A 685 -33.88 -8.20 -26.84
N ASN A 686 -33.10 -7.33 -26.20
CA ASN A 686 -31.64 -7.25 -26.27
C ASN A 686 -31.05 -7.32 -24.85
N GLY A 687 -29.99 -8.13 -24.67
CA GLY A 687 -29.42 -8.48 -23.37
C GLY A 687 -29.61 -9.97 -23.11
N ASP A 688 -28.51 -10.72 -23.03
CA ASP A 688 -28.54 -12.16 -22.72
C ASP A 688 -27.24 -12.61 -22.03
N TRP A 689 -27.31 -13.76 -21.36
CA TRP A 689 -26.17 -14.42 -20.75
C TRP A 689 -25.35 -15.17 -21.80
N GLU A 690 -24.05 -14.88 -21.87
CA GLU A 690 -23.11 -15.61 -22.71
C GLU A 690 -22.15 -16.44 -21.84
N SER A 691 -21.74 -17.60 -22.35
CA SER A 691 -20.79 -18.46 -21.64
C SER A 691 -19.46 -17.74 -21.39
N ALA A 692 -19.04 -17.65 -20.14
CA ALA A 692 -17.74 -17.12 -19.73
C ALA A 692 -16.70 -18.22 -19.46
N SER A 693 -16.94 -19.45 -19.93
CA SER A 693 -16.04 -20.59 -19.67
C SER A 693 -14.58 -20.29 -20.04
N ASN A 694 -13.69 -20.43 -19.05
CA ASN A 694 -12.25 -20.18 -19.13
C ASN A 694 -11.83 -18.73 -19.45
N ALA A 695 -12.74 -17.76 -19.29
CA ALA A 695 -12.41 -16.35 -19.43
C ALA A 695 -11.46 -15.88 -18.31
N ILE A 696 -10.53 -15.01 -18.66
CA ILE A 696 -9.81 -14.18 -17.69
C ILE A 696 -10.75 -13.05 -17.29
N MET A 697 -10.97 -12.87 -16.00
CA MET A 697 -11.91 -11.89 -15.48
C MET A 697 -11.32 -10.48 -15.61
N THR A 698 -11.97 -9.64 -16.41
CA THR A 698 -11.53 -8.24 -16.61
C THR A 698 -11.85 -7.41 -15.35
N PRO A 699 -10.92 -6.60 -14.83
CA PRO A 699 -11.20 -5.71 -13.70
C PRO A 699 -12.40 -4.79 -13.97
N GLY A 700 -13.38 -4.82 -13.06
CA GLY A 700 -14.60 -4.01 -13.14
C GLY A 700 -15.75 -4.67 -13.90
N GLU A 701 -15.50 -5.78 -14.60
CA GLU A 701 -16.54 -6.58 -15.25
C GLU A 701 -17.14 -7.57 -14.25
N GLY A 702 -18.44 -7.84 -14.39
CA GLY A 702 -19.13 -8.79 -13.54
C GLY A 702 -19.50 -10.07 -14.30
N TYR A 703 -19.47 -11.17 -13.56
CA TYR A 703 -19.69 -12.52 -14.03
C TYR A 703 -20.62 -13.26 -13.06
N ILE A 704 -21.23 -14.35 -13.52
CA ILE A 704 -21.99 -15.23 -12.63
C ILE A 704 -21.51 -16.66 -12.72
N VAL A 705 -21.49 -17.34 -11.58
CA VAL A 705 -21.09 -18.74 -11.46
C VAL A 705 -22.19 -19.52 -10.73
N ARG A 706 -22.64 -20.64 -11.31
CA ARG A 706 -23.70 -21.45 -10.72
C ARG A 706 -23.18 -22.47 -9.72
N VAL A 707 -23.71 -22.46 -8.50
CA VAL A 707 -23.48 -23.49 -7.48
C VAL A 707 -23.79 -24.89 -8.05
N ALA A 708 -22.82 -25.79 -7.92
CA ALA A 708 -22.85 -27.13 -8.48
C ALA A 708 -23.90 -28.00 -7.80
N ASN A 709 -24.39 -28.99 -8.57
CA ASN A 709 -25.53 -29.81 -8.19
C ASN A 709 -25.34 -30.65 -6.90
N ASN A 710 -24.10 -30.87 -6.47
CA ASN A 710 -23.72 -31.68 -5.31
C ASN A 710 -23.06 -30.88 -4.17
N GLN A 711 -22.85 -29.57 -4.34
CA GLN A 711 -22.24 -28.70 -3.34
C GLN A 711 -23.36 -27.84 -2.74
N VAL A 712 -23.89 -28.28 -1.60
CA VAL A 712 -24.91 -27.54 -0.82
C VAL A 712 -24.30 -26.99 0.48
N SER A 713 -23.07 -27.41 0.81
CA SER A 713 -22.26 -26.76 1.83
C SER A 713 -21.36 -25.73 1.17
N GLY A 714 -21.23 -24.58 1.82
CA GLY A 714 -20.43 -23.43 1.47
C GLY A 714 -19.06 -23.74 0.90
N PHE A 715 -18.56 -22.82 0.10
CA PHE A 715 -17.27 -22.93 -0.58
C PHE A 715 -16.51 -21.61 -0.45
N THR A 716 -15.18 -21.72 -0.46
CA THR A 716 -14.28 -20.57 -0.49
C THR A 716 -13.67 -20.47 -1.87
N THR A 717 -13.79 -19.29 -2.48
CA THR A 717 -13.05 -18.91 -3.68
C THR A 717 -11.76 -18.24 -3.24
N GLU A 718 -10.63 -18.70 -3.75
CA GLU A 718 -9.31 -18.10 -3.51
C GLU A 718 -8.86 -17.39 -4.79
N PHE A 719 -8.99 -16.06 -4.82
CA PHE A 719 -8.48 -15.25 -5.91
C PHE A 719 -6.97 -15.09 -5.73
N TYR A 720 -6.20 -15.72 -6.63
CA TYR A 720 -4.74 -15.68 -6.60
C TYR A 720 -4.20 -14.87 -7.77
N GLY A 721 -3.43 -13.82 -7.48
CA GLY A 721 -2.86 -12.92 -8.49
C GLY A 721 -2.36 -11.62 -7.89
N ALA A 722 -1.83 -10.70 -8.72
CA ALA A 722 -1.43 -9.38 -8.26
C ALA A 722 -2.66 -8.57 -7.81
N PRO A 723 -2.65 -7.91 -6.63
CA PRO A 723 -3.81 -7.17 -6.16
C PRO A 723 -4.10 -5.95 -7.03
N ASN A 724 -5.34 -5.83 -7.46
CA ASN A 724 -5.80 -4.69 -8.26
C ASN A 724 -5.72 -3.39 -7.46
N ASN A 725 -5.03 -2.39 -8.01
CA ASN A 725 -4.91 -1.06 -7.43
C ASN A 725 -4.92 0.04 -8.51
N GLY A 726 -5.44 1.22 -8.15
CA GLY A 726 -5.50 2.38 -9.05
C GLY A 726 -6.80 2.45 -9.86
N PRO A 727 -6.87 3.34 -10.86
CA PRO A 727 -8.11 3.58 -11.59
C PRO A 727 -8.39 2.48 -12.60
N PHE A 728 -9.60 1.90 -12.53
CA PHE A 728 -10.11 0.98 -13.55
C PHE A 728 -11.26 1.61 -14.32
N SER A 729 -11.36 1.26 -15.60
CA SER A 729 -12.33 1.84 -16.51
C SER A 729 -12.92 0.74 -17.39
N ILE A 730 -14.24 0.59 -17.35
CA ILE A 730 -14.97 -0.42 -18.12
C ILE A 730 -16.03 0.24 -19.01
N ASP A 731 -16.13 -0.21 -20.25
CA ASP A 731 -17.18 0.23 -21.16
C ASP A 731 -18.52 -0.41 -20.78
N VAL A 732 -19.56 0.42 -20.71
CA VAL A 732 -20.96 0.01 -20.56
C VAL A 732 -21.79 0.50 -21.74
N TYR A 733 -22.86 -0.24 -22.05
CA TYR A 733 -23.58 -0.11 -23.31
C TYR A 733 -25.07 0.16 -23.10
N LYS A 734 -25.66 0.94 -24.01
CA LYS A 734 -27.12 0.96 -24.19
C LYS A 734 -27.55 -0.20 -25.08
N SER A 735 -28.69 -0.81 -24.79
CA SER A 735 -29.24 -1.86 -25.65
C SER A 735 -29.50 -1.32 -27.06
N PRO A 736 -29.24 -2.11 -28.12
CA PRO A 736 -29.66 -1.77 -29.47
C PRO A 736 -31.18 -1.55 -29.52
N ASN A 737 -31.63 -0.52 -30.25
CA ASN A 737 -33.04 -0.13 -30.35
C ASN A 737 -33.74 0.17 -29.01
N TYR A 738 -33.02 0.56 -27.96
CA TYR A 738 -33.58 0.87 -26.63
C TYR A 738 -34.83 1.78 -26.64
N LEU A 739 -34.93 2.73 -27.60
CA LEU A 739 -36.09 3.61 -27.75
C LEU A 739 -37.40 2.89 -28.15
N ALA A 740 -37.29 1.69 -28.71
CA ALA A 740 -38.43 0.84 -29.10
C ALA A 740 -38.68 -0.31 -28.10
N MET A 741 -37.82 -0.45 -27.09
CA MET A 741 -37.96 -1.43 -26.02
C MET A 741 -38.72 -0.82 -24.84
N ASN A 742 -39.25 -1.67 -23.97
CA ASN A 742 -39.69 -1.23 -22.65
C ASN A 742 -38.46 -0.65 -21.93
N TYR A 743 -38.64 0.53 -21.34
CA TYR A 743 -37.57 1.24 -20.62
C TYR A 743 -36.95 0.32 -19.56
N HIS A 744 -37.77 -0.45 -18.85
CA HIS A 744 -37.36 -1.35 -17.77
C HIS A 744 -36.55 -2.58 -18.24
N ASP A 745 -36.59 -2.93 -19.53
CA ASP A 745 -36.01 -4.16 -20.07
C ASP A 745 -34.73 -3.92 -20.90
N SER A 746 -34.10 -2.74 -20.78
CA SER A 746 -32.99 -2.35 -21.66
C SER A 746 -31.85 -1.63 -20.95
N SER A 747 -30.64 -1.73 -21.53
CA SER A 747 -29.41 -1.02 -21.15
C SER A 747 -28.80 -1.43 -19.80
N TRP A 748 -29.13 -2.63 -19.34
CA TRP A 748 -28.53 -3.28 -18.17
C TRP A 748 -27.12 -3.77 -18.49
N ASN A 749 -26.18 -3.52 -17.58
CA ASN A 749 -24.79 -3.95 -17.65
C ASN A 749 -24.41 -4.61 -16.32
N LEU A 750 -23.75 -5.76 -16.37
CA LEU A 750 -23.21 -6.42 -15.19
C LEU A 750 -21.75 -5.99 -15.00
N ILE A 751 -21.48 -5.29 -13.90
CA ILE A 751 -20.15 -4.82 -13.52
C ILE A 751 -19.83 -5.32 -12.11
N GLY A 752 -18.64 -5.06 -11.59
CA GLY A 752 -18.35 -5.41 -10.21
C GLY A 752 -17.17 -4.69 -9.60
N ASN A 753 -17.00 -4.84 -8.29
CA ASN A 753 -15.92 -4.21 -7.54
C ASN A 753 -14.57 -4.87 -7.87
N PRO A 754 -13.62 -4.15 -8.51
CA PRO A 754 -12.34 -4.71 -8.92
C PRO A 754 -11.31 -4.77 -7.79
N TYR A 755 -11.59 -4.24 -6.60
CA TYR A 755 -10.57 -4.05 -5.56
C TYR A 755 -10.59 -5.15 -4.50
N PRO A 756 -9.45 -5.42 -3.83
CA PRO A 756 -9.35 -6.28 -2.65
C PRO A 756 -9.89 -5.61 -1.37
N SER A 757 -10.91 -4.75 -1.50
CA SER A 757 -11.63 -4.05 -0.43
C SER A 757 -13.01 -3.63 -0.91
N ALA A 758 -13.92 -3.27 -0.01
CA ALA A 758 -15.22 -2.72 -0.40
C ALA A 758 -15.11 -1.35 -1.08
N ILE A 759 -16.14 -0.98 -1.84
CA ILE A 759 -16.35 0.36 -2.41
C ILE A 759 -17.71 0.94 -2.03
N ASP A 760 -17.75 2.25 -1.85
CA ASP A 760 -18.98 3.01 -1.55
C ASP A 760 -19.81 3.23 -2.83
N ALA A 761 -21.04 2.70 -2.82
CA ALA A 761 -21.96 2.79 -3.94
C ALA A 761 -22.41 4.23 -4.24
N GLU A 762 -22.55 5.11 -3.23
CA GLU A 762 -22.95 6.50 -3.44
C GLU A 762 -21.84 7.31 -4.14
N LYS A 763 -20.58 7.15 -3.71
CA LYS A 763 -19.40 7.71 -4.37
C LYS A 763 -19.27 7.20 -5.81
N PHE A 764 -19.46 5.89 -5.99
CA PHE A 764 -19.46 5.27 -7.31
C PHE A 764 -20.52 5.89 -8.23
N LEU A 765 -21.78 6.00 -7.78
CA LEU A 765 -22.89 6.57 -8.57
C LEU A 765 -22.72 8.09 -8.81
N THR A 766 -22.11 8.80 -7.86
CA THR A 766 -21.82 10.23 -7.99
C THR A 766 -20.75 10.49 -9.05
N ALA A 767 -19.69 9.66 -9.08
CA ALA A 767 -18.61 9.76 -10.06
C ALA A 767 -19.04 9.36 -11.48
N ASN A 768 -20.01 8.43 -11.60
CA ASN A 768 -20.43 7.84 -12.87
C ASN A 768 -21.81 8.38 -13.33
N SER A 769 -21.83 9.63 -13.79
CA SER A 769 -23.07 10.37 -14.10
C SER A 769 -23.89 9.87 -15.28
N ASP A 770 -23.29 9.03 -16.13
CA ASP A 770 -23.94 8.43 -17.31
C ASP A 770 -24.76 7.18 -16.95
N LEU A 771 -24.71 6.74 -15.69
CA LEU A 771 -25.59 5.71 -15.15
C LEU A 771 -26.88 6.34 -14.61
N GLU A 772 -27.93 5.54 -14.51
CA GLU A 772 -29.25 5.96 -14.01
C GLU A 772 -29.27 6.30 -12.50
N GLY A 773 -28.13 6.22 -11.81
CA GLY A 773 -27.99 6.62 -10.41
C GLY A 773 -28.47 5.59 -9.39
N ARG A 774 -28.43 4.30 -9.74
CA ARG A 774 -28.69 3.19 -8.82
C ARG A 774 -27.80 1.99 -9.12
N VAL A 775 -27.65 1.12 -8.13
CA VAL A 775 -27.13 -0.24 -8.29
C VAL A 775 -28.22 -1.23 -7.91
N ASP A 776 -28.22 -2.39 -8.57
CA ASP A 776 -29.13 -3.49 -8.29
C ASP A 776 -28.31 -4.71 -7.82
N ILE A 777 -28.37 -4.98 -6.52
CA ILE A 777 -27.62 -6.05 -5.82
C ILE A 777 -28.43 -7.34 -5.83
N TRP A 778 -27.84 -8.41 -6.35
CA TRP A 778 -28.44 -9.74 -6.31
C TRP A 778 -28.38 -10.30 -4.89
N THR A 779 -29.48 -10.91 -4.39
CA THR A 779 -29.55 -11.41 -2.99
C THR A 779 -29.58 -12.93 -2.82
N HIS A 780 -29.86 -13.71 -3.87
CA HIS A 780 -30.05 -15.18 -3.81
C HIS A 780 -30.88 -15.71 -2.61
N ASP A 781 -31.79 -14.89 -2.08
CA ASP A 781 -32.37 -15.11 -0.75
C ASP A 781 -33.56 -16.09 -0.71
N THR A 782 -34.12 -16.43 -1.87
CA THR A 782 -35.28 -17.33 -2.00
C THR A 782 -35.00 -18.53 -2.90
N TYR A 783 -35.65 -19.66 -2.62
CA TYR A 783 -35.51 -20.88 -3.43
C TYR A 783 -35.90 -20.64 -4.89
N VAL A 784 -35.22 -21.33 -5.82
CA VAL A 784 -35.70 -21.48 -7.19
C VAL A 784 -37.08 -22.16 -7.16
N PHE A 785 -38.09 -21.54 -7.79
CA PHE A 785 -39.42 -22.15 -7.93
C PHE A 785 -39.72 -22.49 -9.39
N ASP A 786 -40.25 -23.69 -9.63
CA ASP A 786 -40.77 -24.12 -10.95
C ASP A 786 -42.20 -23.58 -11.12
N THR A 787 -42.36 -22.49 -11.87
CA THR A 787 -43.67 -21.85 -12.09
C THR A 787 -44.08 -21.77 -13.55
N GLY A 788 -43.33 -22.35 -14.50
CA GLY A 788 -43.62 -22.14 -15.92
C GLY A 788 -43.59 -20.65 -16.30
N ALA A 789 -42.67 -19.90 -15.68
CA ALA A 789 -42.50 -18.47 -15.88
C ALA A 789 -42.32 -18.13 -17.36
N THR A 790 -43.10 -17.16 -17.85
CA THR A 790 -43.09 -16.71 -19.26
C THR A 790 -41.85 -15.90 -19.67
N ASN A 791 -41.02 -15.51 -18.70
CA ASN A 791 -39.78 -14.74 -18.93
C ASN A 791 -38.70 -15.19 -17.93
N PRO A 792 -38.05 -16.35 -18.14
CA PRO A 792 -37.01 -16.83 -17.25
C PRO A 792 -35.75 -15.97 -17.41
N PHE A 793 -35.16 -15.50 -16.30
CA PHE A 793 -33.87 -14.79 -16.28
C PHE A 793 -32.70 -15.66 -16.79
N TYR A 794 -32.93 -16.97 -16.94
CA TYR A 794 -31.99 -17.99 -17.40
C TYR A 794 -32.54 -18.70 -18.64
N ASP A 795 -31.66 -19.01 -19.59
CA ASP A 795 -32.01 -19.63 -20.88
C ASP A 795 -32.86 -20.93 -20.73
N ASN A 796 -34.18 -20.79 -20.89
CA ASN A 796 -35.15 -21.84 -21.19
C ASN A 796 -35.39 -22.98 -20.17
N PHE A 797 -35.08 -22.83 -18.88
CA PHE A 797 -35.20 -23.94 -17.91
C PHE A 797 -36.58 -24.14 -17.23
N GLY A 798 -37.60 -23.31 -17.48
CA GLY A 798 -38.94 -23.47 -16.88
C GLY A 798 -39.04 -23.12 -15.37
N VAL A 799 -37.89 -23.03 -14.70
CA VAL A 799 -37.67 -22.56 -13.32
C VAL A 799 -37.05 -21.15 -13.31
N ASN A 800 -37.48 -20.29 -12.39
CA ASN A 800 -36.92 -18.94 -12.22
C ASN A 800 -36.86 -18.55 -10.73
N TYR A 801 -36.01 -17.59 -10.39
CA TYR A 801 -36.16 -16.84 -9.14
C TYR A 801 -37.34 -15.86 -9.28
N GLY A 802 -37.96 -15.49 -8.16
CA GLY A 802 -38.72 -14.23 -8.12
C GLY A 802 -37.78 -13.04 -8.32
N ASN A 803 -38.30 -11.81 -8.40
CA ASN A 803 -37.39 -10.66 -8.35
C ASN A 803 -36.69 -10.62 -6.98
N GLN A 804 -35.36 -10.74 -6.99
CA GLN A 804 -34.49 -10.84 -5.81
C GLN A 804 -33.47 -9.70 -5.75
N TYR A 805 -33.63 -8.66 -6.57
CA TYR A 805 -32.73 -7.51 -6.53
C TYR A 805 -33.10 -6.54 -5.41
N ILE A 806 -32.10 -6.13 -4.64
CA ILE A 806 -32.17 -4.91 -3.83
C ILE A 806 -31.69 -3.78 -4.71
N THR A 807 -32.56 -2.79 -4.89
CA THR A 807 -32.17 -1.54 -5.53
C THR A 807 -31.63 -0.60 -4.47
N TYR A 808 -30.47 0.01 -4.73
CA TYR A 808 -29.84 0.99 -3.85
C TYR A 808 -29.45 2.26 -4.62
N ASN A 809 -29.68 3.41 -4.01
CA ASN A 809 -29.21 4.71 -4.47
C ASN A 809 -28.87 5.63 -3.28
N ALA A 810 -28.58 6.91 -3.53
CA ALA A 810 -28.21 7.85 -2.47
C ALA A 810 -29.35 8.12 -1.46
N LEU A 811 -30.60 7.68 -1.70
CA LEU A 811 -31.66 7.76 -0.71
C LEU A 811 -31.64 6.59 0.28
N GLY A 812 -31.41 5.37 -0.23
CA GLY A 812 -31.36 4.14 0.55
C GLY A 812 -31.72 2.92 -0.29
N THR A 813 -32.11 1.83 0.37
CA THR A 813 -32.52 0.56 -0.25
C THR A 813 -34.02 0.47 -0.51
N SER A 814 -34.43 -0.25 -1.56
CA SER A 814 -35.84 -0.55 -1.85
C SER A 814 -36.52 -1.39 -0.74
N THR A 815 -35.74 -2.21 -0.03
CA THR A 815 -36.19 -3.00 1.12
C THR A 815 -35.39 -2.63 2.36
N PRO A 816 -36.03 -2.52 3.55
CA PRO A 816 -35.37 -1.96 4.72
C PRO A 816 -34.28 -2.89 5.29
N SER A 817 -33.14 -2.31 5.67
CA SER A 817 -32.01 -2.98 6.36
C SER A 817 -31.39 -4.17 5.59
N THR A 818 -31.25 -4.06 4.27
CA THR A 818 -30.78 -5.18 3.42
C THR A 818 -29.42 -5.00 2.73
N PHE A 819 -28.91 -3.78 2.65
CA PHE A 819 -27.61 -3.45 2.05
C PHE A 819 -27.16 -2.12 2.65
N ASN A 820 -25.93 -2.06 3.18
CA ASN A 820 -25.44 -0.88 3.90
C ASN A 820 -24.89 0.23 2.97
N GLY A 821 -24.65 -0.06 1.69
CA GLY A 821 -24.08 0.86 0.72
C GLY A 821 -22.66 0.52 0.27
N ASP A 822 -22.02 -0.45 0.92
CA ASP A 822 -20.65 -0.89 0.64
C ASP A 822 -20.67 -2.16 -0.20
N ILE A 823 -20.17 -2.07 -1.44
CA ILE A 823 -20.09 -3.22 -2.36
C ILE A 823 -18.81 -3.98 -2.05
N ALA A 824 -18.93 -5.20 -1.53
CA ALA A 824 -17.79 -6.00 -1.08
C ALA A 824 -16.81 -6.34 -2.22
N SER A 825 -15.58 -6.67 -1.85
CA SER A 825 -14.51 -7.06 -2.76
C SER A 825 -14.94 -8.24 -3.63
N GLY A 826 -14.77 -8.09 -4.95
CA GLY A 826 -15.13 -9.13 -5.92
C GLY A 826 -16.65 -9.37 -6.06
N GLN A 827 -17.51 -8.51 -5.51
CA GLN A 827 -18.96 -8.60 -5.70
C GLN A 827 -19.39 -7.91 -7.01
N ALA A 828 -20.20 -8.59 -7.83
CA ALA A 828 -20.80 -8.01 -9.02
C ALA A 828 -22.24 -7.52 -8.78
N PHE A 829 -22.65 -6.49 -9.54
CA PHE A 829 -23.94 -5.83 -9.43
C PHE A 829 -24.39 -5.27 -10.78
N PHE A 830 -25.70 -5.14 -10.95
CA PHE A 830 -26.24 -4.53 -12.17
C PHE A 830 -26.27 -3.00 -12.05
N VAL A 831 -25.95 -2.36 -13.17
CA VAL A 831 -26.19 -0.94 -13.40
C VAL A 831 -26.92 -0.76 -14.72
N ARG A 832 -27.55 0.40 -14.88
CA ARG A 832 -28.22 0.77 -16.11
C ARG A 832 -27.67 2.08 -16.65
N VAL A 833 -27.39 2.09 -17.96
CA VAL A 833 -26.95 3.29 -18.66
C VAL A 833 -28.14 4.22 -18.87
N ASP A 834 -27.98 5.50 -18.52
CA ASP A 834 -29.01 6.51 -18.67
C ASP A 834 -29.36 6.73 -20.15
N ASN A 835 -30.64 6.94 -20.47
CA ASN A 835 -31.09 7.16 -21.85
C ASN A 835 -30.43 8.38 -22.51
N ALA A 836 -30.10 9.41 -21.73
CA ALA A 836 -29.42 10.62 -22.18
C ALA A 836 -27.92 10.41 -22.42
N ALA A 837 -27.31 9.33 -21.90
CA ALA A 837 -25.91 9.01 -22.11
C ALA A 837 -25.63 8.56 -23.56
N PRO A 838 -24.35 8.55 -24.00
CA PRO A 838 -23.96 7.96 -25.29
C PRO A 838 -24.28 6.45 -25.39
N ASN A 839 -24.24 5.87 -26.59
CA ASN A 839 -24.52 4.43 -26.79
C ASN A 839 -23.49 3.51 -26.12
N THR A 840 -22.26 4.00 -25.98
CA THR A 840 -21.18 3.39 -25.20
C THR A 840 -20.61 4.49 -24.34
N THR A 841 -20.52 4.25 -23.04
CA THR A 841 -19.87 5.13 -22.08
C THR A 841 -18.96 4.31 -21.19
N SER A 842 -18.14 4.96 -20.39
CA SER A 842 -17.16 4.33 -19.51
C SER A 842 -17.53 4.57 -18.05
N VAL A 843 -17.51 3.52 -17.26
CA VAL A 843 -17.65 3.53 -15.80
C VAL A 843 -16.26 3.45 -15.20
N ASN A 844 -15.97 4.35 -14.25
CA ASN A 844 -14.68 4.45 -13.60
C ASN A 844 -14.77 4.01 -12.14
N PHE A 845 -13.80 3.22 -11.72
CA PHE A 845 -13.49 2.85 -10.35
C PHE A 845 -12.21 3.58 -9.94
N THR A 846 -12.16 4.10 -8.71
CA THR A 846 -10.96 4.78 -8.18
C THR A 846 -10.71 4.43 -6.72
N ASN A 847 -9.47 4.59 -6.27
CA ASN A 847 -9.09 4.33 -4.88
C ASN A 847 -9.88 5.19 -3.87
N ALA A 848 -10.31 6.39 -4.26
CA ALA A 848 -11.14 7.27 -3.42
C ALA A 848 -12.52 6.68 -3.06
N MET A 849 -12.97 5.64 -3.77
CA MET A 849 -14.21 4.91 -3.50
C MET A 849 -14.05 3.87 -2.38
N ARG A 850 -12.82 3.54 -1.94
CA ARG A 850 -12.50 2.45 -1.01
C ARG A 850 -12.43 2.87 0.47
N HIS A 851 -12.51 4.17 0.75
CA HIS A 851 -12.35 4.70 2.10
C HIS A 851 -13.07 6.05 2.31
N ASN A 852 -13.32 6.43 3.56
CA ASN A 852 -13.75 7.76 3.97
C ASN A 852 -12.78 8.33 5.02
N ASN A 853 -12.11 9.46 4.73
CA ASN A 853 -11.08 10.04 5.62
C ASN A 853 -10.04 9.02 6.11
N PHE A 854 -9.52 8.19 5.21
CA PHE A 854 -8.58 7.10 5.52
C PHE A 854 -9.12 6.04 6.48
N VAL A 855 -10.44 5.83 6.52
CA VAL A 855 -11.10 4.70 7.19
C VAL A 855 -11.72 3.81 6.11
N SER A 856 -11.45 2.51 6.15
CA SER A 856 -12.00 1.52 5.22
C SER A 856 -13.50 1.34 5.40
N TYR A 857 -14.16 0.89 4.35
CA TYR A 857 -15.55 0.44 4.38
C TYR A 857 -15.65 -1.01 4.84
N ASP A 858 -16.83 -1.40 5.33
CA ASP A 858 -17.08 -2.78 5.73
C ASP A 858 -17.06 -3.68 4.49
N ASN A 859 -16.27 -4.73 4.56
CA ASN A 859 -16.06 -5.66 3.45
C ASN A 859 -16.68 -7.03 3.70
N SER A 860 -17.55 -7.12 4.71
CA SER A 860 -18.35 -8.30 5.06
C SER A 860 -19.69 -8.40 4.33
N ASP A 861 -20.11 -7.32 3.66
CA ASP A 861 -21.38 -7.27 2.92
C ASP A 861 -21.31 -7.99 1.55
N PHE A 862 -20.78 -9.23 1.53
CA PHE A 862 -20.91 -10.18 0.41
C PHE A 862 -22.26 -10.92 0.50
N PHE A 863 -23.33 -10.12 0.58
CA PHE A 863 -24.74 -10.44 0.86
C PHE A 863 -25.05 -11.82 1.51
N ARG A 864 -25.33 -11.87 2.83
CA ARG A 864 -26.61 -11.46 3.46
C ARG A 864 -26.44 -10.80 4.87
N ASN A 865 -26.81 -9.50 4.95
CA ASN A 865 -27.21 -8.61 6.07
C ASN A 865 -26.45 -8.53 7.43
N THR A 866 -26.05 -7.29 7.79
CA THR A 866 -26.34 -6.65 9.11
C THR A 866 -26.36 -5.09 9.03
N GLU A 867 -27.07 -4.42 9.96
CA GLU A 867 -27.26 -2.95 9.98
C GLU A 867 -25.97 -2.16 10.29
N ASP A 868 -25.78 -1.00 9.64
CA ASP A 868 -24.67 -0.08 9.96
C ASP A 868 -25.10 1.37 10.29
N THR A 869 -24.18 2.03 11.00
CA THR A 869 -24.19 3.32 11.68
C THR A 869 -23.21 4.30 11.02
N ALA A 870 -23.56 4.84 9.84
CA ALA A 870 -22.84 5.98 9.25
C ALA A 870 -23.61 7.30 9.41
N VAL A 871 -22.89 8.38 9.74
CA VAL A 871 -23.42 9.73 9.95
C VAL A 871 -23.83 10.34 8.60
N ALA A 872 -25.05 10.01 8.14
CA ALA A 872 -25.65 10.63 6.98
C ALA A 872 -26.19 12.04 7.31
N THR A 873 -26.20 12.93 6.31
CA THR A 873 -27.11 14.08 6.26
C THR A 873 -28.51 13.61 6.67
N GLU A 874 -29.19 14.39 7.51
CA GLU A 874 -30.48 13.95 8.07
C GLU A 874 -31.50 13.67 6.95
N LYS A 875 -31.88 12.40 6.79
CA LYS A 875 -32.96 11.94 5.90
C LYS A 875 -34.19 11.61 6.72
N GLN A 876 -35.38 11.68 6.11
CA GLN A 876 -36.63 11.17 6.71
C GLN A 876 -37.19 10.09 5.80
N LEU A 877 -37.10 8.83 6.20
CA LEU A 877 -37.40 7.67 5.34
C LEU A 877 -38.61 6.90 5.86
N VAL A 878 -39.49 6.48 4.95
CA VAL A 878 -40.60 5.57 5.23
C VAL A 878 -40.66 4.47 4.18
N TRP A 879 -40.53 3.23 4.62
CA TRP A 879 -40.78 2.06 3.79
C TRP A 879 -42.24 1.64 3.94
N LEU A 880 -42.97 1.60 2.85
CA LEU A 880 -44.33 1.06 2.81
C LEU A 880 -44.30 -0.33 2.23
N SER A 881 -44.96 -1.27 2.90
CA SER A 881 -45.00 -2.67 2.50
C SER A 881 -46.42 -3.10 2.13
N LEU A 882 -46.57 -3.70 0.95
CA LEU A 882 -47.77 -4.40 0.51
C LEU A 882 -47.60 -5.89 0.81
N SER A 883 -48.55 -6.48 1.55
CA SER A 883 -48.53 -7.91 1.86
C SER A 883 -49.83 -8.62 1.49
N ASP A 884 -49.74 -9.87 1.06
CA ASP A 884 -50.87 -10.76 0.79
C ASP A 884 -51.26 -11.64 2.00
N GLU A 885 -52.25 -12.52 1.83
CA GLU A 885 -52.70 -13.45 2.89
C GLU A 885 -51.70 -14.59 3.18
N ASN A 886 -50.75 -14.85 2.27
CA ASN A 886 -49.71 -15.86 2.42
C ASN A 886 -48.45 -15.30 3.10
N ASN A 887 -48.47 -14.03 3.51
CA ASN A 887 -47.34 -13.26 4.02
C ASN A 887 -46.23 -13.01 2.97
N GLY A 888 -46.54 -13.09 1.67
CA GLY A 888 -45.68 -12.51 0.64
C GLY A 888 -45.76 -10.99 0.73
N ALA A 889 -44.61 -10.32 0.78
CA ALA A 889 -44.55 -8.87 0.95
C ALA A 889 -43.50 -8.22 0.05
N ILE A 890 -43.79 -7.01 -0.41
CA ILE A 890 -42.87 -6.15 -1.16
C ILE A 890 -42.89 -4.75 -0.58
N SER A 891 -41.79 -4.02 -0.68
CA SER A 891 -41.67 -2.67 -0.12
C SER A 891 -41.24 -1.64 -1.15
N THR A 892 -41.63 -0.39 -0.90
CA THR A 892 -41.15 0.80 -1.61
C THR A 892 -40.68 1.82 -0.60
N LEU A 893 -39.60 2.54 -0.93
CA LEU A 893 -39.03 3.60 -0.11
C LEU A 893 -39.51 4.97 -0.60
N ILE A 894 -40.11 5.74 0.30
CA ILE A 894 -40.35 7.17 0.12
C ILE A 894 -39.51 7.91 1.14
N GLY A 895 -38.68 8.85 0.71
CA GLY A 895 -37.77 9.56 1.59
C GLY A 895 -37.68 11.06 1.31
N TYR A 896 -37.34 11.83 2.33
CA TYR A 896 -37.03 13.25 2.22
C TYR A 896 -35.55 13.47 2.47
N ALA A 897 -34.86 14.09 1.51
CA ALA A 897 -33.42 14.33 1.56
C ALA A 897 -33.06 15.74 1.09
N GLU A 898 -31.92 16.25 1.55
CA GLU A 898 -31.36 17.51 1.04
C GLU A 898 -30.87 17.32 -0.40
N GLY A 899 -31.28 18.21 -1.31
CA GLY A 899 -30.91 18.14 -2.73
C GLY A 899 -31.85 17.31 -3.61
N ALA A 900 -32.83 16.60 -3.04
CA ALA A 900 -33.95 16.02 -3.79
C ALA A 900 -34.97 17.12 -4.21
N THR A 901 -35.80 16.82 -5.20
CA THR A 901 -36.79 17.72 -5.82
C THR A 901 -38.16 17.03 -5.92
N ASP A 902 -39.19 17.76 -6.35
CA ASP A 902 -40.52 17.18 -6.61
C ASP A 902 -40.57 16.40 -7.95
N GLY A 903 -39.51 16.45 -8.76
CA GLY A 903 -39.39 15.76 -10.04
C GLY A 903 -38.43 14.57 -9.95
N LYS A 904 -38.21 13.90 -11.10
CA LYS A 904 -37.32 12.75 -11.18
C LYS A 904 -35.86 13.15 -10.92
N ASP A 905 -35.28 12.63 -9.84
CA ASP A 905 -33.90 12.82 -9.42
C ASP A 905 -33.07 11.56 -9.63
N ARG A 906 -32.01 11.66 -10.44
CA ARG A 906 -31.15 10.51 -10.79
C ARG A 906 -30.62 9.75 -9.57
N LEU A 907 -30.11 10.45 -8.56
CA LEU A 907 -29.45 9.82 -7.40
C LEU A 907 -30.44 9.41 -6.29
N TYR A 908 -31.66 9.94 -6.29
CA TYR A 908 -32.62 9.73 -5.20
C TYR A 908 -33.84 8.91 -5.60
N ASP A 909 -34.10 8.75 -6.91
CA ASP A 909 -35.23 7.98 -7.40
C ASP A 909 -34.80 6.75 -8.20
N ALA A 910 -35.47 5.62 -8.00
CA ALA A 910 -35.28 4.42 -8.79
C ALA A 910 -36.62 3.89 -9.31
N TYR A 911 -36.67 3.53 -10.60
CA TYR A 911 -37.86 2.87 -11.14
C TYR A 911 -37.97 1.45 -10.60
N THR A 912 -39.20 0.96 -10.47
CA THR A 912 -39.43 -0.44 -10.11
C THR A 912 -39.03 -1.36 -11.26
N ASN A 913 -38.32 -2.45 -10.94
CA ASN A 913 -38.07 -3.59 -11.83
C ASN A 913 -39.04 -4.75 -11.57
N ASN A 914 -39.94 -4.62 -10.59
CA ASN A 914 -40.97 -5.61 -10.28
C ASN A 914 -42.15 -5.52 -11.25
N GLU A 915 -42.59 -6.66 -11.78
CA GLU A 915 -43.85 -6.85 -12.49
C GLU A 915 -44.79 -7.74 -11.65
N GLY A 916 -46.11 -7.55 -11.75
CA GLY A 916 -47.07 -8.34 -10.99
C GLY A 916 -47.26 -7.83 -9.56
N PHE A 917 -46.97 -8.63 -8.53
CA PHE A 917 -47.24 -8.22 -7.13
C PHE A 917 -46.29 -7.09 -6.69
N ASN A 918 -46.76 -5.84 -6.78
CA ASN A 918 -45.90 -4.66 -6.66
C ASN A 918 -46.58 -3.48 -5.95
N LEU A 919 -45.79 -2.65 -5.27
CA LEU A 919 -46.18 -1.38 -4.67
C LEU A 919 -45.12 -0.34 -5.06
N TYR A 920 -45.56 0.81 -5.57
CA TYR A 920 -44.68 1.86 -6.06
C TYR A 920 -45.30 3.24 -5.84
N SER A 921 -44.46 4.27 -5.86
CA SER A 921 -44.92 5.66 -5.94
C SER A 921 -44.95 6.17 -7.38
N LEU A 922 -45.67 7.26 -7.60
CA LEU A 922 -45.88 7.85 -8.92
C LEU A 922 -45.52 9.35 -8.91
N ILE A 923 -44.63 9.75 -9.82
CA ILE A 923 -44.40 11.17 -10.17
C ILE A 923 -45.35 11.60 -11.30
N SER A 924 -45.60 10.69 -12.24
CA SER A 924 -46.56 10.82 -13.34
C SER A 924 -47.12 9.44 -13.69
N ASP A 925 -48.15 9.36 -14.54
CA ASP A 925 -48.87 8.12 -14.85
C ASP A 925 -47.95 6.98 -15.36
N ASP A 926 -46.83 7.32 -16.01
CA ASP A 926 -45.89 6.36 -16.61
C ASP A 926 -44.60 6.17 -15.76
N GLU A 927 -44.45 6.85 -14.63
CA GLU A 927 -43.21 6.84 -13.82
C GLU A 927 -43.39 6.14 -12.49
N LYS A 928 -43.28 4.80 -12.53
CA LYS A 928 -43.42 3.91 -11.36
C LYS A 928 -42.10 3.76 -10.62
N LEU A 929 -42.03 4.28 -9.39
CA LEU A 929 -40.80 4.31 -8.59
C LEU A 929 -40.86 3.34 -7.41
N VAL A 930 -39.80 2.55 -7.25
CA VAL A 930 -39.59 1.72 -6.05
C VAL A 930 -38.88 2.51 -4.94
N ILE A 931 -38.08 3.51 -5.31
CA ILE A 931 -37.47 4.49 -4.42
C ILE A 931 -37.84 5.88 -4.95
N GLN A 932 -38.37 6.75 -4.08
CA GLN A 932 -38.64 8.15 -4.40
C GLN A 932 -38.11 9.10 -3.33
N GLY A 933 -37.26 10.04 -3.74
CA GLY A 933 -36.79 11.18 -2.99
C GLY A 933 -37.71 12.39 -3.11
N LEU A 934 -37.80 13.17 -2.05
CA LEU A 934 -38.55 14.42 -1.95
C LEU A 934 -37.72 15.48 -1.22
N PRO A 935 -37.96 16.78 -1.47
CA PRO A 935 -37.10 17.84 -0.94
C PRO A 935 -37.21 18.00 0.58
N LEU A 936 -36.07 18.22 1.23
CA LEU A 936 -36.02 18.92 2.52
C LEU A 936 -35.94 20.44 2.33
N PRO A 937 -36.56 21.25 3.23
CA PRO A 937 -37.24 20.85 4.47
C PRO A 937 -38.62 20.21 4.26
N PHE A 938 -38.95 19.23 5.09
CA PHE A 938 -40.20 18.47 5.04
C PHE A 938 -41.45 19.37 5.17
N VAL A 939 -42.47 19.12 4.35
CA VAL A 939 -43.76 19.82 4.41
C VAL A 939 -44.90 18.82 4.63
N ASN A 940 -45.61 18.94 5.75
CA ASN A 940 -46.70 18.00 6.09
C ASN A 940 -47.94 18.04 5.17
N SER A 941 -48.03 19.03 4.26
CA SER A 941 -49.03 19.06 3.20
C SER A 941 -48.64 18.25 1.96
N ASN A 942 -47.44 17.66 1.92
CA ASN A 942 -47.05 16.79 0.82
C ASN A 942 -47.95 15.55 0.77
N THR A 943 -48.24 15.14 -0.46
CA THR A 943 -48.98 13.92 -0.77
C THR A 943 -48.21 13.16 -1.83
N VAL A 944 -48.11 11.84 -1.68
CA VAL A 944 -47.43 10.97 -2.64
C VAL A 944 -48.46 9.98 -3.21
N PRO A 945 -48.81 10.07 -4.50
CA PRO A 945 -49.65 9.06 -5.13
C PRO A 945 -48.94 7.71 -5.14
N LEU A 946 -49.67 6.66 -4.79
CA LEU A 946 -49.17 5.29 -4.76
C LEU A 946 -49.97 4.44 -5.74
N GLY A 947 -49.24 3.65 -6.53
CA GLY A 947 -49.80 2.62 -7.38
C GLY A 947 -49.47 1.23 -6.87
N MET A 948 -50.27 0.26 -7.29
CA MET A 948 -50.05 -1.14 -6.96
C MET A 948 -50.54 -2.06 -8.08
N GLU A 949 -49.89 -3.21 -8.20
CA GLU A 949 -50.29 -4.27 -9.12
C GLU A 949 -50.50 -5.56 -8.34
N LEU A 950 -51.60 -6.26 -8.64
CA LEU A 950 -52.00 -7.51 -7.99
C LEU A 950 -52.20 -8.61 -9.03
N VAL A 951 -51.59 -9.76 -8.78
CA VAL A 951 -51.69 -10.94 -9.65
C VAL A 951 -52.95 -11.79 -9.40
N GLN A 952 -53.58 -11.65 -8.23
CA GLN A 952 -54.76 -12.41 -7.84
C GLN A 952 -55.75 -11.54 -7.05
N SER A 953 -57.02 -11.96 -7.00
CA SER A 953 -58.00 -11.29 -6.14
C SER A 953 -57.89 -11.84 -4.72
N GLY A 954 -57.94 -10.97 -3.70
CA GLY A 954 -57.72 -11.38 -2.32
C GLY A 954 -57.78 -10.23 -1.32
N ILE A 955 -57.40 -10.52 -0.07
CA ILE A 955 -57.23 -9.51 0.98
C ILE A 955 -55.75 -9.13 1.06
N TYR A 956 -55.49 -7.84 1.03
CA TYR A 956 -54.16 -7.26 1.08
C TYR A 956 -54.03 -6.28 2.22
N LYS A 957 -52.80 -6.02 2.65
CA LYS A 957 -52.49 -5.02 3.66
C LYS A 957 -51.39 -4.10 3.16
N ILE A 958 -51.56 -2.80 3.42
CA ILE A 958 -50.47 -1.82 3.34
C ILE A 958 -50.08 -1.43 4.76
N ALA A 959 -48.79 -1.52 5.07
CA ALA A 959 -48.24 -1.21 6.37
C ALA A 959 -46.96 -0.38 6.25
N ILE A 960 -46.51 0.19 7.38
CA ILE A 960 -45.15 0.72 7.51
C ILE A 960 -44.23 -0.46 7.80
N GLY A 961 -43.24 -0.69 6.94
CA GLY A 961 -42.19 -1.69 7.15
C GLY A 961 -41.13 -1.18 8.13
N LYS A 962 -40.57 0.00 7.84
CA LYS A 962 -39.58 0.71 8.68
C LYS A 962 -39.77 2.22 8.52
N VAL A 963 -39.33 2.99 9.51
CA VAL A 963 -39.11 4.43 9.40
C VAL A 963 -37.74 4.77 9.96
N GLU A 964 -37.11 5.78 9.38
CA GLU A 964 -35.85 6.37 9.88
C GLU A 964 -35.92 7.90 9.77
N GLY A 965 -35.09 8.58 10.54
CA GLY A 965 -35.04 10.04 10.60
C GLY A 965 -35.82 10.63 11.77
N SER A 966 -35.29 11.72 12.33
CA SER A 966 -35.76 12.25 13.62
C SER A 966 -37.26 12.57 13.64
N LEU A 967 -37.83 13.04 12.53
CA LEU A 967 -39.24 13.41 12.42
C LEU A 967 -40.15 12.17 12.42
N PHE A 968 -39.75 11.11 11.72
CA PHE A 968 -40.55 9.89 11.63
C PHE A 968 -40.31 8.94 12.81
N GLU A 969 -39.15 8.98 13.46
CA GLU A 969 -38.88 8.17 14.66
C GLU A 969 -39.51 8.74 15.92
N ALA A 970 -39.50 10.07 16.11
CA ALA A 970 -40.08 10.72 17.28
C ALA A 970 -41.62 10.54 17.41
N GLN A 971 -42.26 9.89 16.42
CA GLN A 971 -43.71 9.65 16.30
C GLN A 971 -44.57 10.92 16.28
N GLU A 972 -43.98 12.11 16.20
CA GLU A 972 -44.70 13.38 16.15
C GLU A 972 -45.45 13.55 14.82
N GLN A 973 -44.92 12.99 13.74
CA GLN A 973 -45.53 13.04 12.42
C GLN A 973 -46.37 11.77 12.13
N ALA A 974 -47.69 11.96 12.08
CA ALA A 974 -48.62 10.92 11.64
C ALA A 974 -48.44 10.60 10.15
N ILE A 975 -48.62 9.34 9.78
CA ILE A 975 -48.49 8.84 8.41
C ILE A 975 -49.82 8.19 8.03
N TYR A 976 -50.53 8.78 7.07
CA TYR A 976 -51.85 8.35 6.65
C TYR A 976 -51.82 7.80 5.23
N LEU A 977 -52.66 6.78 5.00
CA LEU A 977 -53.01 6.28 3.69
C LEU A 977 -54.45 6.69 3.39
N GLU A 978 -54.67 7.43 2.31
CA GLU A 978 -56.02 7.64 1.75
C GLU A 978 -56.32 6.57 0.72
N ASP A 979 -57.44 5.87 0.88
CA ASP A 979 -58.08 5.03 -0.13
C ASP A 979 -59.16 5.88 -0.83
N THR A 980 -58.87 6.33 -2.05
CA THR A 980 -59.73 7.25 -2.82
C THR A 980 -61.03 6.59 -3.28
N TYR A 981 -61.04 5.26 -3.39
CA TYR A 981 -62.20 4.49 -3.84
C TYR A 981 -63.25 4.37 -2.74
N THR A 982 -62.80 4.28 -1.49
CA THR A 982 -63.68 4.19 -0.31
C THR A 982 -63.83 5.51 0.45
N GLY A 983 -62.96 6.48 0.19
CA GLY A 983 -62.87 7.75 0.92
C GLY A 983 -62.29 7.61 2.33
N VAL A 984 -61.66 6.48 2.65
CA VAL A 984 -61.09 6.19 3.97
C VAL A 984 -59.70 6.79 4.07
N ILE A 985 -59.44 7.54 5.14
CA ILE A 985 -58.08 8.00 5.52
C ILE A 985 -57.68 7.24 6.78
N HIS A 986 -56.68 6.37 6.66
CA HIS A 986 -56.24 5.45 7.71
C HIS A 986 -54.85 5.83 8.23
N ASN A 987 -54.65 5.84 9.55
CA ASN A 987 -53.34 6.12 10.15
C ASN A 987 -52.51 4.83 10.22
N LEU A 988 -51.49 4.72 9.36
CA LEU A 988 -50.64 3.53 9.26
C LEU A 988 -49.80 3.26 10.51
N ARG A 989 -49.58 4.27 11.38
CA ARG A 989 -48.91 4.06 12.67
C ARG A 989 -49.76 3.31 13.70
N THR A 990 -51.09 3.27 13.51
CA THR A 990 -51.98 2.59 14.46
C THR A 990 -52.16 1.11 14.15
N SER A 991 -52.27 0.77 12.88
CA SER A 991 -52.35 -0.60 12.37
C SER A 991 -52.13 -0.60 10.86
N PRO A 992 -51.80 -1.75 10.24
CA PRO A 992 -51.89 -1.93 8.80
C PRO A 992 -53.29 -1.59 8.27
N TYR A 993 -53.38 -1.02 7.06
CA TYR A 993 -54.64 -0.83 6.34
C TYR A 993 -54.98 -2.09 5.55
N THR A 994 -56.12 -2.71 5.83
CA THR A 994 -56.57 -3.95 5.17
C THR A 994 -57.63 -3.64 4.13
N PHE A 995 -57.50 -4.18 2.92
CA PHE A 995 -58.46 -3.96 1.84
C PHE A 995 -58.62 -5.21 0.96
N THR A 996 -59.73 -5.28 0.23
CA THR A 996 -59.92 -6.28 -0.83
C THR A 996 -59.44 -5.69 -2.16
N GLY A 997 -58.61 -6.44 -2.87
CA GLY A 997 -58.11 -6.12 -4.20
C GLY A 997 -58.55 -7.17 -5.22
N GLU A 998 -58.82 -6.74 -6.44
CA GLU A 998 -58.97 -7.63 -7.60
C GLU A 998 -57.64 -7.72 -8.35
N ALA A 999 -57.48 -8.73 -9.22
CA ALA A 999 -56.27 -8.81 -10.05
C ALA A 999 -56.24 -7.66 -11.06
N GLY A 1000 -55.12 -6.93 -11.15
CA GLY A 1000 -54.96 -5.77 -12.02
C GLY A 1000 -54.02 -4.70 -11.45
N VAL A 1001 -53.92 -3.59 -12.19
CA VAL A 1001 -53.11 -2.40 -11.84
C VAL A 1001 -54.05 -1.30 -11.33
N PHE A 1002 -53.69 -0.67 -10.21
CA PHE A 1002 -54.45 0.40 -9.57
C PHE A 1002 -53.52 1.57 -9.24
N ASP A 1003 -53.48 2.57 -10.14
CA ASP A 1003 -52.58 3.74 -10.02
C ASP A 1003 -53.24 4.96 -9.37
N ASP A 1004 -54.55 4.93 -9.15
CA ASP A 1004 -55.35 6.07 -8.65
C ASP A 1004 -56.04 5.82 -7.30
N ARG A 1005 -55.79 4.66 -6.68
CA ARG A 1005 -56.49 4.24 -5.45
C ARG A 1005 -55.90 4.79 -4.17
N PHE A 1006 -54.57 4.90 -4.08
CA PHE A 1006 -53.89 5.17 -2.82
C PHE A 1006 -53.07 6.45 -2.84
N VAL A 1007 -53.15 7.23 -1.76
CA VAL A 1007 -52.33 8.44 -1.57
C VAL A 1007 -51.74 8.45 -0.16
N LEU A 1008 -50.40 8.49 -0.07
CA LEU A 1008 -49.69 8.75 1.19
C LEU A 1008 -49.82 10.23 1.55
N ARG A 1009 -50.10 10.55 2.81
CA ARG A 1009 -50.17 11.93 3.31
C ARG A 1009 -49.86 12.04 4.80
N TYR A 1010 -49.59 13.27 5.24
CA TYR A 1010 -49.09 13.56 6.58
C TYR A 1010 -50.05 14.43 7.41
N THR A 1011 -51.25 14.69 6.90
CA THR A 1011 -52.32 15.38 7.61
C THR A 1011 -53.62 14.58 7.55
N PRO A 1012 -54.44 14.58 8.63
CA PRO A 1012 -55.79 14.05 8.55
C PRO A 1012 -56.61 14.99 7.64
N SER A 1013 -57.38 14.42 6.70
CA SER A 1013 -58.32 15.08 5.77
C SER A 1013 -58.28 16.62 5.67
N ILE A 1014 -57.97 17.16 4.49
CA ILE A 1014 -58.45 18.50 4.11
C ILE A 1014 -59.93 18.37 3.72
N THR A 1015 -60.81 18.24 4.71
CA THR A 1015 -62.23 18.56 4.53
C THR A 1015 -62.68 19.53 5.61
N LEU A 1016 -62.75 20.80 5.22
CA LEU A 1016 -63.79 21.70 5.71
C LEU A 1016 -65.16 21.11 5.28
N SER A 1017 -65.62 20.06 5.95
CA SER A 1017 -67.02 19.61 5.90
C SER A 1017 -67.30 18.58 6.99
N VAL A 1018 -67.60 19.06 8.19
CA VAL A 1018 -68.33 18.29 9.22
C VAL A 1018 -69.72 17.83 8.70
N ASN A 1019 -70.15 18.28 7.51
CA ASN A 1019 -71.48 18.04 6.95
C ASN A 1019 -71.61 16.71 6.16
N GLU A 1020 -70.55 16.12 5.61
CA GLU A 1020 -70.69 14.91 4.77
C GLU A 1020 -70.89 13.60 5.56
N ILE A 1021 -70.22 13.43 6.71
CA ILE A 1021 -70.41 12.25 7.59
C ILE A 1021 -71.83 12.23 8.19
N SER A 1022 -72.37 13.41 8.48
CA SER A 1022 -73.76 13.56 8.96
C SER A 1022 -74.76 13.26 7.84
N ALA A 1023 -74.41 13.58 6.58
CA ALA A 1023 -75.25 13.33 5.41
C ALA A 1023 -75.28 11.85 4.98
N SER A 1024 -74.17 11.11 5.05
CA SER A 1024 -74.13 9.68 4.70
C SER A 1024 -74.87 8.81 5.71
N ASN A 1025 -74.87 9.19 6.98
CA ASN A 1025 -75.51 8.46 8.08
C ASN A 1025 -76.94 8.92 8.44
N THR A 1026 -77.52 9.84 7.67
CA THR A 1026 -78.90 10.31 7.82
C THR A 1026 -79.73 9.92 6.61
N PHE A 1027 -80.85 9.23 6.83
CA PHE A 1027 -81.77 8.74 5.81
C PHE A 1027 -83.13 9.39 6.01
N ALA A 1028 -83.80 9.73 4.90
CA ALA A 1028 -85.14 10.28 4.92
C ALA A 1028 -85.92 9.79 3.69
N TYR A 1029 -87.14 9.27 3.89
CA TYR A 1029 -87.99 8.76 2.81
C TYR A 1029 -89.47 8.81 3.19
N ILE A 1030 -90.34 8.69 2.18
CA ILE A 1030 -91.79 8.59 2.36
C ILE A 1030 -92.24 7.21 1.85
N SER A 1031 -93.05 6.51 2.64
CA SER A 1031 -93.63 5.21 2.29
C SER A 1031 -94.98 5.07 2.99
N ASP A 1032 -96.00 4.56 2.28
CA ASP A 1032 -97.37 4.38 2.78
C ASP A 1032 -97.96 5.62 3.48
N ALA A 1033 -97.80 6.80 2.87
CA ALA A 1033 -98.22 8.11 3.39
C ALA A 1033 -97.60 8.49 4.76
N MET A 1034 -96.46 7.90 5.11
CA MET A 1034 -95.67 8.21 6.30
C MET A 1034 -94.28 8.70 5.88
N PHE A 1035 -93.83 9.79 6.51
CA PHE A 1035 -92.48 10.33 6.37
C PHE A 1035 -91.60 9.80 7.50
N TYR A 1036 -90.44 9.24 7.14
CA TYR A 1036 -89.46 8.67 8.06
C TYR A 1036 -88.12 9.40 7.94
N VAL A 1037 -87.48 9.67 9.08
CA VAL A 1037 -86.11 10.16 9.18
C VAL A 1037 -85.36 9.31 10.21
N LYS A 1038 -84.15 8.87 9.87
CA LYS A 1038 -83.25 8.15 10.78
C LYS A 1038 -81.84 8.70 10.64
N SER A 1039 -81.15 8.96 11.74
CA SER A 1039 -79.79 9.49 11.76
C SER A 1039 -78.92 8.73 12.75
N SER A 1040 -77.59 8.84 12.64
CA SER A 1040 -76.65 8.36 13.66
C SER A 1040 -76.54 9.31 14.86
N LYS A 1041 -77.11 10.52 14.78
CA LYS A 1041 -77.17 11.52 15.87
C LYS A 1041 -78.62 11.90 16.18
N ALA A 1042 -78.84 12.59 17.30
CA ALA A 1042 -80.18 13.00 17.69
C ALA A 1042 -80.69 14.10 16.75
N ILE A 1043 -81.97 14.01 16.38
CA ILE A 1043 -82.63 14.95 15.48
C ILE A 1043 -83.18 16.10 16.32
N GLU A 1044 -82.85 17.34 15.97
CA GLU A 1044 -83.37 18.55 16.62
C GLU A 1044 -84.62 19.04 15.88
N THR A 1045 -84.52 19.27 14.57
CA THR A 1045 -85.63 19.73 13.72
C THR A 1045 -85.60 19.09 12.34
N VAL A 1046 -86.78 18.96 11.72
CA VAL A 1046 -86.95 18.54 10.33
C VAL A 1046 -87.88 19.52 9.61
N GLU A 1047 -87.33 20.24 8.63
CA GLU A 1047 -88.06 21.20 7.81
C GLU A 1047 -88.22 20.64 6.40
N VAL A 1048 -89.44 20.67 5.85
CA VAL A 1048 -89.73 20.16 4.51
C VAL A 1048 -90.19 21.31 3.61
N PHE A 1049 -89.60 21.40 2.42
CA PHE A 1049 -89.85 22.43 1.41
C PHE A 1049 -90.34 21.80 0.10
N ASP A 1050 -91.13 22.53 -0.67
CA ASP A 1050 -91.38 22.19 -2.07
C ASP A 1050 -90.21 22.61 -2.98
N MET A 1051 -90.28 22.25 -4.27
CA MET A 1051 -89.25 22.59 -5.27
C MET A 1051 -89.10 24.10 -5.53
N ASN A 1052 -90.06 24.93 -5.09
CA ASN A 1052 -89.99 26.39 -5.21
C ASN A 1052 -89.38 27.04 -3.95
N GLY A 1053 -88.92 26.22 -2.99
CA GLY A 1053 -88.33 26.68 -1.72
C GLY A 1053 -89.37 27.15 -0.69
N LYS A 1054 -90.67 26.90 -0.91
CA LYS A 1054 -91.70 27.22 0.09
C LYS A 1054 -91.70 26.14 1.17
N GLN A 1055 -91.54 26.55 2.43
CA GLN A 1055 -91.65 25.65 3.57
C GLN A 1055 -93.08 25.10 3.69
N ILE A 1056 -93.20 23.78 3.67
CA ILE A 1056 -94.45 23.03 3.74
C ILE A 1056 -94.77 22.67 5.20
N VAL A 1057 -93.76 22.27 5.96
CA VAL A 1057 -93.90 21.91 7.37
C VAL A 1057 -92.55 21.97 8.10
N ASN A 1058 -92.57 22.21 9.42
CA ASN A 1058 -91.41 22.10 10.31
C ASN A 1058 -91.82 21.28 11.54
N TYR A 1059 -91.06 20.24 11.83
CA TYR A 1059 -91.21 19.38 12.98
C TYR A 1059 -90.05 19.59 13.96
N THR A 1060 -90.37 19.95 15.20
CA THR A 1060 -89.41 19.91 16.30
C THR A 1060 -89.50 18.55 16.98
N VAL A 1061 -88.40 17.80 17.01
CA VAL A 1061 -88.34 16.47 17.63
C VAL A 1061 -88.03 16.65 19.11
N LYS A 1062 -88.90 16.13 19.98
CA LYS A 1062 -88.67 16.11 21.43
C LYS A 1062 -87.97 14.80 21.81
N ASP A 1063 -87.18 14.83 22.89
CA ASP A 1063 -86.53 13.65 23.51
C ASP A 1063 -85.20 13.15 22.89
N ASN A 1064 -84.48 13.99 22.11
CA ASN A 1064 -83.15 13.67 21.56
C ASN A 1064 -83.07 12.28 20.89
N THR A 1065 -84.06 11.96 20.06
CA THR A 1065 -84.13 10.65 19.38
C THR A 1065 -83.41 10.68 18.03
N ASN A 1066 -82.83 9.54 17.66
CA ASN A 1066 -82.14 9.33 16.38
C ASN A 1066 -83.09 8.90 15.25
N SER A 1067 -84.40 8.90 15.50
CA SER A 1067 -85.44 8.54 14.53
C SER A 1067 -86.70 9.36 14.74
N PHE A 1068 -87.35 9.73 13.64
CA PHE A 1068 -88.58 10.50 13.58
C PHE A 1068 -89.51 9.92 12.50
N SER A 1069 -90.80 9.81 12.80
CA SER A 1069 -91.80 9.49 11.78
C SER A 1069 -93.13 10.19 12.03
N THR A 1070 -93.82 10.56 10.95
CA THR A 1070 -95.12 11.25 11.00
C THR A 1070 -95.91 10.99 9.73
N GLN A 1071 -97.22 11.19 9.77
CA GLN A 1071 -98.06 11.14 8.57
C GLN A 1071 -97.70 12.29 7.60
N PHE A 1072 -97.57 11.97 6.32
CA PHE A 1072 -97.18 12.91 5.26
C PHE A 1072 -98.33 13.06 4.24
N ALA A 1073 -99.36 13.81 4.62
CA ALA A 1073 -100.58 14.01 3.83
C ALA A 1073 -100.48 15.22 2.86
N PHE A 1074 -99.38 15.32 2.12
CA PHE A 1074 -99.18 16.36 1.10
C PHE A 1074 -99.40 15.80 -0.31
N ALA A 1075 -99.46 16.66 -1.33
CA ALA A 1075 -99.66 16.22 -2.72
C ALA A 1075 -98.48 15.36 -3.21
N ASN A 1076 -98.70 14.50 -4.20
CA ASN A 1076 -97.61 13.72 -4.80
C ASN A 1076 -96.62 14.67 -5.50
N GLY A 1077 -95.33 14.47 -5.29
CA GLY A 1077 -94.31 15.38 -5.78
C GLY A 1077 -92.95 15.23 -5.12
N ILE A 1078 -92.00 16.06 -5.56
CA ILE A 1078 -90.64 16.13 -5.00
C ILE A 1078 -90.61 17.19 -3.91
N TYR A 1079 -90.05 16.82 -2.76
CA TYR A 1079 -89.83 17.71 -1.62
C TYR A 1079 -88.36 17.67 -1.20
N ILE A 1080 -87.92 18.67 -0.44
CA ILE A 1080 -86.59 18.74 0.15
C ILE A 1080 -86.73 18.80 1.68
N ALA A 1081 -86.13 17.87 2.40
CA ALA A 1081 -86.07 17.87 3.85
C ALA A 1081 -84.70 18.37 4.34
N ASN A 1082 -84.69 19.44 5.13
CA ASN A 1082 -83.53 19.89 5.91
C ASN A 1082 -83.66 19.34 7.34
N ILE A 1083 -82.70 18.52 7.76
CA ILE A 1083 -82.69 17.81 9.04
C ILE A 1083 -81.54 18.39 9.86
N LYS A 1084 -81.87 19.10 10.94
CA LYS A 1084 -80.88 19.65 11.88
C LYS A 1084 -80.64 18.63 12.99
N LEU A 1085 -79.37 18.31 13.23
CA LEU A 1085 -78.95 17.37 14.29
C LEU A 1085 -78.50 18.14 15.54
N ASP A 1086 -78.46 17.46 16.68
CA ASP A 1086 -78.08 18.01 17.99
C ASP A 1086 -76.67 18.63 18.04
N ASN A 1087 -75.77 18.18 17.16
CA ASN A 1087 -74.43 18.73 16.97
C ASN A 1087 -74.40 20.01 16.12
N GLY A 1088 -75.56 20.54 15.71
CA GLY A 1088 -75.72 21.75 14.90
C GLY A 1088 -75.56 21.55 13.39
N SER A 1089 -75.25 20.34 12.90
CA SER A 1089 -75.17 20.06 11.46
C SER A 1089 -76.57 20.01 10.82
N VAL A 1090 -76.66 20.45 9.56
CA VAL A 1090 -77.89 20.41 8.77
C VAL A 1090 -77.68 19.52 7.56
N VAL A 1091 -78.49 18.47 7.44
CA VAL A 1091 -78.47 17.51 6.34
C VAL A 1091 -79.67 17.71 5.44
N THR A 1092 -79.44 17.89 4.14
CA THR A 1092 -80.51 18.03 3.14
C THR A 1092 -80.78 16.72 2.40
N LYS A 1093 -82.04 16.29 2.31
CA LYS A 1093 -82.47 15.08 1.60
C LYS A 1093 -83.64 15.36 0.66
N LYS A 1094 -83.56 14.84 -0.56
CA LYS A 1094 -84.68 14.85 -1.50
C LYS A 1094 -85.67 13.75 -1.13
N LEU A 1095 -86.95 14.09 -1.04
CA LEU A 1095 -88.06 13.18 -0.80
C LEU A 1095 -88.93 13.10 -2.06
N ILE A 1096 -89.53 11.93 -2.28
CA ILE A 1096 -90.53 11.71 -3.33
C ILE A 1096 -91.76 11.15 -2.61
N ASN A 1097 -92.87 11.89 -2.67
CA ASN A 1097 -94.16 11.49 -2.10
C ASN A 1097 -95.07 10.89 -3.17
#